data_AF-A0AA96ZVA6-F1
#
_entry.id   AF-A0AA96ZVA6-F1
#
_cell.length_a   1.000
_cell.length_b   1.000
_cell.length_c   1.000
_cell.angle_alpha   90.00
_cell.angle_beta   90.00
_cell.angle_gamma   90.00
#
_symmetry.space_group_name_H-M   'P 1'
#
loop_
_entity.id
_entity.type
_entity.pdbx_description
1 polymer ?
#
loop_
_entity_poly.entity_id
_entity_poly.type
_entity_poly.pdbx_seq_one_letter_code
_entity_poly.pdbx_strand_id
1 'polypeptide(L)'
;MSKNIRKLAFLILFLLIAAIVFCSPAAAFSGAGTGTASDPFQITTISELNEMRDNLSAHYILMNDLDFSGSGFSNWEPIGNIQYDLETYESVREPFSGTLNGNTRTIRNLTVSLPDTPPESWNAGLFKFIGSDGYVFDLTLANIQISGNYATGGALAATNNGTISNCSVINASVYANHSVGGLVGTNYGSMMNCSSSGQVIVIEREGGGLVGRNAGSIQNSFSTASVESVWTGSSKWSWWGNNIGGLCGYNDGGSISNCYATGSVTGDGHVGGLAGDSHGYIVNCYAVGNVTSYQSYAGGLVGLNGGTLKDSVALNGFVNFNENSPQSFDIFFNSEPSTSNPYFNPGNAGSVIGNGYQSGYQGNNVENCSAWGGMTINGKSILYFPYELNIPKKSADDIWDTFPNGVWEGWNTSIWINGDDAGNGEDVVNSNNTGNNGPDFENYQLPVFAQQPTPADASYLTTFTQTDMMIYHLTLLAMVVAVILIIAGIIYFLKRKNIHPVRLFRENSSPEGRLNRRPYIIVMILGIFYLFFLIFILFVYDLLSNILSGIGMDIVSVVSVIIGLALMFASIWIFMFIFFQTARRLHDLNLPGWVALLLILHIIPILAFIPTLMELILFVIDGTKGPNQYGEDPKNRMPEE
;
A
#
# COMPACT_ATOMS: atom_id res chain seq x y z
N MET A 1 -53.65 -7.05 -35.06
CA MET A 1 -52.24 -7.24 -34.63
C MET A 1 -51.83 -8.66 -35.01
N SER A 2 -50.87 -8.84 -35.93
CA SER A 2 -50.57 -10.15 -36.51
C SER A 2 -49.96 -11.10 -35.47
N LYS A 3 -50.20 -12.40 -35.64
CA LYS A 3 -49.70 -13.49 -34.76
C LYS A 3 -48.18 -13.42 -34.52
N ASN A 4 -47.45 -12.78 -35.44
CA ASN A 4 -46.01 -12.58 -35.38
C ASN A 4 -45.58 -11.47 -34.40
N ILE A 5 -46.38 -10.40 -34.24
CA ILE A 5 -46.08 -9.30 -33.30
C ILE A 5 -46.20 -9.79 -31.85
N ARG A 6 -47.16 -10.68 -31.56
CA ARG A 6 -47.31 -11.26 -30.22
C ARG A 6 -46.17 -12.21 -29.86
N LYS A 7 -45.69 -13.01 -30.82
CA LYS A 7 -44.51 -13.88 -30.62
C LYS A 7 -43.24 -13.06 -30.41
N LEU A 8 -43.08 -11.96 -31.16
CA LEU A 8 -41.95 -11.05 -31.02
C LEU A 8 -41.96 -10.36 -29.65
N ALA A 9 -43.12 -9.86 -29.20
CA ALA A 9 -43.25 -9.25 -27.87
C ALA A 9 -42.98 -10.23 -26.72
N PHE A 10 -43.46 -11.47 -26.83
CA PHE A 10 -43.21 -12.51 -25.81
C PHE A 10 -41.74 -12.94 -25.77
N LEU A 11 -41.08 -13.01 -26.93
CA LEU A 11 -39.65 -13.32 -27.03
C LEU A 11 -38.80 -12.16 -26.48
N ILE A 12 -39.15 -10.91 -26.76
CA ILE A 12 -38.48 -9.72 -26.21
C ILE A 12 -38.63 -9.67 -24.69
N LEU A 13 -39.81 -9.97 -24.15
CA LEU A 13 -40.04 -10.01 -22.70
C LEU A 13 -39.26 -11.15 -22.02
N PHE A 14 -39.27 -12.35 -22.61
CA PHE A 14 -38.50 -13.49 -22.11
C PHE A 14 -36.98 -13.22 -22.12
N LEU A 15 -36.49 -12.52 -23.15
CA LEU A 15 -35.08 -12.17 -23.28
C LEU A 15 -34.66 -10.96 -22.42
N LEU A 16 -35.56 -10.02 -22.13
CA LEU A 16 -35.31 -8.98 -21.12
C LEU A 16 -35.15 -9.59 -19.73
N ILE A 17 -35.98 -10.58 -19.39
CA ILE A 17 -35.84 -11.33 -18.13
C ILE A 17 -34.53 -12.13 -18.13
N ALA A 18 -34.19 -12.80 -19.25
CA ALA A 18 -32.90 -13.49 -19.37
C ALA A 18 -31.70 -12.53 -19.28
N ALA A 19 -31.77 -11.33 -19.86
CA ALA A 19 -30.70 -10.33 -19.80
C ALA A 19 -30.51 -9.73 -18.40
N ILE A 20 -31.59 -9.63 -17.60
CA ILE A 20 -31.48 -9.28 -16.17
C ILE A 20 -30.82 -10.42 -15.38
N VAL A 21 -31.04 -11.68 -15.78
CA VAL A 21 -30.43 -12.86 -15.15
C VAL A 21 -28.97 -13.09 -15.59
N PHE A 22 -28.54 -12.57 -16.75
CA PHE A 22 -27.18 -12.73 -17.29
C PHE A 22 -26.36 -11.42 -17.33
N CYS A 23 -26.86 -10.33 -16.77
CA CYS A 23 -26.01 -9.20 -16.40
C CYS A 23 -25.05 -9.72 -15.34
N SER A 24 -23.78 -9.99 -15.71
CA SER A 24 -22.80 -10.47 -14.75
C SER A 24 -22.79 -9.48 -13.59
N PRO A 25 -23.15 -9.88 -12.37
CA PRO A 25 -22.80 -9.09 -11.22
C PRO A 25 -21.26 -8.99 -11.23
N ALA A 26 -20.71 -7.93 -10.62
CA ALA A 26 -19.35 -8.01 -10.07
C ALA A 26 -19.20 -9.39 -9.45
N ALA A 27 -18.13 -10.14 -9.78
CA ALA A 27 -18.00 -11.55 -9.44
C ALA A 27 -18.54 -11.77 -8.03
N ALA A 28 -19.67 -12.47 -7.93
CA ALA A 28 -20.37 -12.58 -6.67
C ALA A 28 -19.41 -13.29 -5.70
N PHE A 29 -19.25 -12.73 -4.50
CA PHE A 29 -18.49 -13.35 -3.43
C PHE A 29 -18.87 -14.84 -3.34
N SER A 30 -17.87 -15.72 -3.39
CA SER A 30 -18.06 -17.16 -3.54
C SER A 30 -18.58 -17.82 -2.26
N GLY A 31 -18.37 -17.18 -1.11
CA GLY A 31 -18.88 -17.61 0.20
C GLY A 31 -20.31 -17.16 0.50
N ALA A 32 -20.74 -17.37 1.74
CA ALA A 32 -22.07 -16.99 2.21
C ALA A 32 -22.15 -15.51 2.61
N GLY A 33 -23.37 -14.96 2.69
CA GLY A 33 -23.66 -13.59 3.09
C GLY A 33 -23.87 -12.62 1.92
N THR A 34 -24.35 -11.43 2.22
CA THR A 34 -24.63 -10.37 1.22
C THR A 34 -23.65 -9.20 1.29
N GLY A 35 -22.71 -9.21 2.24
CA GLY A 35 -21.73 -8.15 2.46
C GLY A 35 -22.30 -6.94 3.20
N THR A 36 -23.53 -7.05 3.73
CA THR A 36 -24.18 -6.00 4.53
C THR A 36 -23.80 -6.13 6.01
N ALA A 37 -23.94 -5.08 6.80
CA ALA A 37 -23.60 -5.12 8.23
C ALA A 37 -24.42 -6.18 9.00
N SER A 38 -25.67 -6.43 8.60
CA SER A 38 -26.54 -7.45 9.21
C SER A 38 -26.29 -8.87 8.70
N ASP A 39 -25.64 -9.01 7.56
CA ASP A 39 -25.38 -10.28 6.89
C ASP A 39 -24.03 -10.20 6.15
N PRO A 40 -22.91 -10.18 6.91
CA PRO A 40 -21.58 -10.00 6.36
C PRO A 40 -21.16 -11.21 5.53
N PHE A 41 -20.27 -10.98 4.58
CA PHE A 41 -19.61 -12.04 3.82
C PHE A 41 -18.79 -12.94 4.75
N GLN A 42 -19.05 -14.24 4.68
CA GLN A 42 -18.43 -15.25 5.53
C GLN A 42 -17.20 -15.85 4.84
N ILE A 43 -16.03 -15.61 5.41
CA ILE A 43 -14.75 -16.09 4.88
C ILE A 43 -14.36 -17.38 5.59
N THR A 44 -14.26 -18.47 4.83
CA THR A 44 -13.85 -19.80 5.27
C THR A 44 -12.54 -20.27 4.62
N THR A 45 -12.13 -19.61 3.52
CA THR A 45 -10.96 -19.96 2.70
C THR A 45 -10.10 -18.75 2.33
N ILE A 46 -8.87 -18.99 1.90
CA ILE A 46 -7.96 -17.94 1.39
C ILE A 46 -8.49 -17.29 0.10
N SER A 47 -9.16 -18.07 -0.75
CA SER A 47 -9.76 -17.55 -1.98
C SER A 47 -10.85 -16.50 -1.67
N GLU A 48 -11.73 -16.78 -0.71
CA GLU A 48 -12.74 -15.82 -0.24
C GLU A 48 -12.10 -14.59 0.42
N LEU A 49 -11.00 -14.76 1.17
CA LEU A 49 -10.22 -13.63 1.69
C LEU A 49 -9.68 -12.75 0.54
N ASN A 50 -9.23 -13.36 -0.55
CA ASN A 50 -8.74 -12.64 -1.72
C ASN A 50 -9.84 -11.87 -2.47
N GLU A 51 -11.07 -12.38 -2.48
CA GLU A 51 -12.23 -11.73 -3.09
C GLU A 51 -12.65 -10.43 -2.37
N MET A 52 -12.16 -10.17 -1.14
CA MET A 52 -12.38 -8.88 -0.46
C MET A 52 -11.96 -7.67 -1.29
N ARG A 53 -11.03 -7.85 -2.23
CA ARG A 53 -10.56 -6.81 -3.16
C ARG A 53 -11.66 -6.30 -4.09
N ASP A 54 -12.65 -7.13 -4.38
CA ASP A 54 -13.71 -6.82 -5.33
C ASP A 54 -14.78 -5.91 -4.72
N ASN A 55 -14.85 -5.83 -3.38
CA ASN A 55 -15.74 -4.92 -2.67
C ASN A 55 -15.13 -4.44 -1.34
N LEU A 56 -14.30 -3.41 -1.42
CA LEU A 56 -13.55 -2.87 -0.28
C LEU A 56 -14.40 -2.19 0.80
N SER A 57 -15.69 -1.92 0.54
CA SER A 57 -16.61 -1.28 1.49
C SER A 57 -17.58 -2.25 2.16
N ALA A 58 -17.58 -3.53 1.77
CA ALA A 58 -18.46 -4.54 2.35
C ALA A 58 -18.03 -4.99 3.77
N HIS A 59 -18.92 -5.70 4.45
CA HIS A 59 -18.65 -6.28 5.76
C HIS A 59 -18.31 -7.77 5.65
N TYR A 60 -17.28 -8.19 6.37
CA TYR A 60 -16.69 -9.53 6.33
C TYR A 60 -16.54 -10.10 7.73
N ILE A 61 -16.69 -11.42 7.85
CA ILE A 61 -16.45 -12.17 9.08
C ILE A 61 -15.68 -13.45 8.79
N LEU A 62 -14.62 -13.73 9.56
CA LEU A 62 -13.93 -15.01 9.49
C LEU A 62 -14.75 -16.10 10.20
N MET A 63 -14.94 -17.22 9.52
CA MET A 63 -15.62 -18.38 10.08
C MET A 63 -14.63 -19.46 10.51
N ASN A 64 -13.47 -19.52 9.85
CA ASN A 64 -12.37 -20.46 10.13
C ASN A 64 -11.05 -19.73 10.36
N ASP A 65 -10.12 -20.41 11.00
CA ASP A 65 -8.71 -20.05 10.89
C ASP A 65 -8.25 -20.28 9.44
N LEU A 66 -7.43 -19.36 8.95
CA LEU A 66 -6.92 -19.35 7.59
C LEU A 66 -5.43 -19.61 7.57
N ASP A 67 -4.99 -20.60 6.79
CA ASP A 67 -3.58 -20.96 6.66
C ASP A 67 -3.15 -20.82 5.21
N PHE A 68 -2.15 -19.96 4.97
CA PHE A 68 -1.59 -19.73 3.64
C PHE A 68 -0.68 -20.86 3.17
N SER A 69 -0.23 -21.76 4.05
CA SER A 69 0.62 -22.88 3.66
C SER A 69 -0.10 -23.81 2.67
N GLY A 70 0.49 -24.01 1.49
CA GLY A 70 -0.11 -24.83 0.44
C GLY A 70 -1.37 -24.25 -0.22
N SER A 71 -1.74 -23.00 0.08
CA SER A 71 -2.93 -22.32 -0.48
C SER A 71 -2.83 -21.93 -1.96
N GLY A 72 -1.61 -21.94 -2.52
CA GLY A 72 -1.32 -21.37 -3.84
C GLY A 72 -1.02 -19.86 -3.83
N PHE A 73 -1.27 -19.16 -2.71
CA PHE A 73 -0.93 -17.75 -2.53
C PHE A 73 0.45 -17.61 -1.90
N SER A 74 1.51 -17.94 -2.65
CA SER A 74 2.89 -17.93 -2.13
C SER A 74 3.47 -16.53 -1.91
N ASN A 75 2.94 -15.53 -2.59
CA ASN A 75 3.24 -14.12 -2.37
C ASN A 75 1.94 -13.33 -2.36
N TRP A 76 1.54 -12.84 -1.20
CA TRP A 76 0.29 -12.11 -1.03
C TRP A 76 0.41 -10.69 -1.57
N GLU A 77 -0.51 -10.33 -2.44
CA GLU A 77 -0.71 -8.92 -2.80
C GLU A 77 -1.47 -8.23 -1.66
N PRO A 78 -1.03 -7.11 -1.08
CA PRO A 78 -1.79 -6.46 0.01
C PRO A 78 -3.16 -5.92 -0.44
N ILE A 79 -4.19 -5.96 0.41
CA ILE A 79 -5.56 -5.49 0.08
C ILE A 79 -5.63 -3.95 0.05
N GLY A 80 -6.20 -3.39 -1.01
CA GLY A 80 -6.35 -1.95 -1.23
C GLY A 80 -5.54 -1.48 -2.43
N ASN A 81 -6.14 -0.64 -3.27
CA ASN A 81 -5.59 -0.30 -4.58
C ASN A 81 -5.02 1.12 -4.61
N ILE A 82 -4.17 1.35 -5.60
CA ILE A 82 -3.75 2.69 -6.05
C ILE A 82 -4.12 2.76 -7.52
N GLN A 83 -5.02 3.67 -7.87
CA GLN A 83 -5.34 3.98 -9.25
C GLN A 83 -4.58 5.24 -9.65
N TYR A 84 -3.89 5.19 -10.79
CA TYR A 84 -3.25 6.37 -11.35
C TYR A 84 -4.26 7.08 -12.24
N ASP A 85 -4.64 8.30 -11.87
CA ASP A 85 -5.50 9.14 -12.70
C ASP A 85 -4.64 9.80 -13.79
N LEU A 86 -4.86 9.38 -15.04
CA LEU A 86 -4.13 9.85 -16.20
C LEU A 86 -4.51 11.28 -16.61
N GLU A 87 -5.63 11.82 -16.10
CA GLU A 87 -6.06 13.20 -16.38
C GLU A 87 -5.45 14.20 -15.40
N THR A 88 -5.41 13.86 -14.12
CA THR A 88 -4.88 14.74 -13.06
C THR A 88 -3.40 14.51 -12.76
N TYR A 89 -2.81 13.40 -13.26
CA TYR A 89 -1.49 12.90 -12.85
C TYR A 89 -1.40 12.67 -11.32
N GLU A 90 -2.55 12.41 -10.68
CA GLU A 90 -2.63 12.12 -9.25
C GLU A 90 -2.87 10.63 -8.99
N SER A 91 -2.30 10.13 -7.91
CA SER A 91 -2.56 8.76 -7.44
C SER A 91 -3.77 8.77 -6.51
N VAL A 92 -4.87 8.16 -6.94
CA VAL A 92 -6.07 7.96 -6.13
C VAL A 92 -5.94 6.65 -5.38
N ARG A 93 -6.06 6.70 -4.05
CA ARG A 93 -6.04 5.51 -3.20
C ARG A 93 -7.46 4.96 -3.06
N GLU A 94 -7.61 3.64 -3.19
CA GLU A 94 -8.85 2.92 -2.87
C GLU A 94 -8.58 2.06 -1.63
N PRO A 95 -8.74 2.63 -0.43
CA PRO A 95 -8.48 1.90 0.79
C PRO A 95 -9.63 0.95 1.15
N PHE A 96 -9.35 -0.04 2.01
CA PHE A 96 -10.41 -0.82 2.65
C PHE A 96 -11.23 0.07 3.58
N SER A 97 -12.52 0.26 3.29
CA SER A 97 -13.45 1.10 4.04
C SER A 97 -14.59 0.31 4.71
N GLY A 98 -14.59 -1.01 4.53
CA GLY A 98 -15.56 -1.93 5.11
C GLY A 98 -15.20 -2.41 6.52
N THR A 99 -15.74 -3.55 6.91
CA THR A 99 -15.44 -4.18 8.21
C THR A 99 -14.87 -5.56 8.03
N LEU A 100 -13.79 -5.89 8.73
CA LEU A 100 -13.29 -7.26 8.88
C LEU A 100 -13.36 -7.67 10.35
N ASN A 101 -14.35 -8.50 10.67
CA ASN A 101 -14.45 -9.16 11.96
C ASN A 101 -13.66 -10.47 11.92
N GLY A 102 -12.53 -10.53 12.61
CA GLY A 102 -11.72 -11.73 12.73
C GLY A 102 -12.41 -12.83 13.53
N ASN A 103 -13.46 -12.54 14.30
CA ASN A 103 -14.24 -13.51 15.07
C ASN A 103 -13.35 -14.43 15.93
N THR A 104 -12.29 -13.84 16.50
CA THR A 104 -11.22 -14.50 17.27
C THR A 104 -10.42 -15.57 16.50
N ARG A 105 -10.49 -15.55 15.17
CA ARG A 105 -9.77 -16.47 14.28
C ARG A 105 -8.37 -15.96 13.97
N THR A 106 -7.57 -16.90 13.48
CA THR A 106 -6.18 -16.66 13.11
C THR A 106 -5.98 -16.75 11.60
N ILE A 107 -5.30 -15.77 11.02
CA ILE A 107 -4.67 -15.88 9.69
C ILE A 107 -3.18 -16.17 9.91
N ARG A 108 -2.63 -17.20 9.27
CA ARG A 108 -1.24 -17.61 9.50
C ARG A 108 -0.45 -17.93 8.25
N ASN A 109 0.87 -17.88 8.39
CA ASN A 109 1.86 -18.24 7.37
C ASN A 109 1.76 -17.41 6.08
N LEU A 110 1.29 -16.17 6.19
CA LEU A 110 1.20 -15.22 5.09
C LEU A 110 2.58 -14.64 4.80
N THR A 111 2.94 -14.58 3.52
CA THR A 111 4.18 -13.99 3.04
C THR A 111 3.88 -12.83 2.09
N VAL A 112 4.50 -11.69 2.31
CA VAL A 112 4.51 -10.54 1.39
C VAL A 112 5.96 -10.22 1.06
N SER A 113 6.34 -10.45 -0.18
CA SER A 113 7.65 -10.13 -0.71
C SER A 113 7.51 -9.14 -1.85
N LEU A 114 7.91 -7.91 -1.58
CA LEU A 114 7.95 -6.84 -2.58
C LEU A 114 9.28 -6.92 -3.35
N PRO A 115 9.32 -6.47 -4.62
CA PRO A 115 10.55 -6.49 -5.43
C PRO A 115 11.67 -5.62 -4.83
N ASP A 116 12.81 -5.48 -5.52
CA ASP A 116 13.90 -4.59 -5.07
C ASP A 116 13.95 -3.25 -5.84
N THR A 117 13.20 -3.15 -6.94
CA THR A 117 13.18 -1.98 -7.84
C THR A 117 11.91 -1.14 -7.64
N PRO A 118 12.00 0.09 -7.12
CA PRO A 118 10.84 0.88 -6.65
C PRO A 118 9.83 1.22 -7.76
N PRO A 119 8.54 1.32 -7.41
CA PRO A 119 7.92 2.65 -7.35
C PRO A 119 8.08 3.30 -5.97
N GLU A 120 7.93 4.62 -5.93
CA GLU A 120 8.29 5.52 -4.83
C GLU A 120 7.59 5.23 -3.47
N SER A 121 6.65 4.30 -3.41
CA SER A 121 6.06 3.82 -2.16
C SER A 121 5.46 2.43 -2.33
N TRP A 122 6.12 1.42 -1.76
CA TRP A 122 5.48 0.15 -1.55
C TRP A 122 4.92 0.02 -0.15
N ASN A 123 3.88 -0.79 -0.03
CA ASN A 123 3.08 -0.92 1.17
C ASN A 123 2.83 -2.42 1.37
N ALA A 124 3.43 -2.98 2.42
CA ALA A 124 3.37 -4.41 2.73
C ALA A 124 2.49 -4.68 3.96
N GLY A 125 1.70 -5.74 3.89
CA GLY A 125 0.83 -6.23 4.96
C GLY A 125 -0.31 -7.07 4.42
N LEU A 126 -1.21 -7.53 5.29
CA LEU A 126 -2.50 -8.06 4.85
C LEU A 126 -3.25 -6.98 4.04
N PHE A 127 -3.25 -5.75 4.55
CA PHE A 127 -3.77 -4.55 3.91
C PHE A 127 -2.66 -3.60 3.45
N LYS A 128 -2.84 -3.03 2.27
CA LYS A 128 -2.10 -1.85 1.82
C LYS A 128 -2.56 -0.62 2.60
N PHE A 129 -3.86 -0.36 2.58
CA PHE A 129 -4.48 0.79 3.24
C PHE A 129 -5.79 0.40 3.91
N ILE A 130 -5.92 0.73 5.19
CA ILE A 130 -7.22 0.81 5.88
C ILE A 130 -7.66 2.26 5.84
N GLY A 131 -8.85 2.52 5.31
CA GLY A 131 -9.45 3.83 5.14
C GLY A 131 -10.09 4.33 6.43
N SER A 132 -10.54 5.58 6.48
CA SER A 132 -11.13 6.19 7.68
C SER A 132 -12.34 5.45 8.22
N ASP A 133 -13.16 4.88 7.34
CA ASP A 133 -14.34 4.09 7.71
C ASP A 133 -14.01 2.60 7.96
N GLY A 134 -12.78 2.19 7.62
CA GLY A 134 -12.33 0.81 7.76
C GLY A 134 -12.26 0.39 9.22
N TYR A 135 -12.83 -0.78 9.53
CA TYR A 135 -12.79 -1.35 10.87
C TYR A 135 -12.31 -2.79 10.86
N VAL A 136 -11.19 -3.07 11.51
CA VAL A 136 -10.62 -4.42 11.63
C VAL A 136 -10.52 -4.80 13.10
N PHE A 137 -11.11 -5.93 13.50
CA PHE A 137 -11.12 -6.32 14.90
C PHE A 137 -11.17 -7.82 15.16
N ASP A 138 -10.85 -8.20 16.40
CA ASP A 138 -10.87 -9.60 16.90
C ASP A 138 -10.12 -10.59 16.00
N LEU A 139 -8.93 -10.19 15.54
CA LEU A 139 -8.13 -10.93 14.55
C LEU A 139 -6.74 -11.24 15.08
N THR A 140 -6.30 -12.50 14.94
CA THR A 140 -4.90 -12.88 15.17
C THR A 140 -4.17 -13.11 13.84
N LEU A 141 -2.97 -12.59 13.72
CA LEU A 141 -2.04 -12.85 12.64
C LEU A 141 -0.84 -13.64 13.20
N ALA A 142 -0.50 -14.79 12.63
CA ALA A 142 0.58 -15.63 13.15
C ALA A 142 1.60 -16.02 12.06
N ASN A 143 2.89 -16.02 12.41
CA ASN A 143 3.97 -16.41 11.50
C ASN A 143 3.96 -15.62 10.18
N ILE A 144 3.75 -14.30 10.27
CA ILE A 144 3.71 -13.43 9.10
C ILE A 144 5.13 -13.08 8.66
N GLN A 145 5.40 -13.15 7.36
CA GLN A 145 6.70 -12.78 6.79
C GLN A 145 6.51 -11.60 5.83
N ILE A 146 7.15 -10.48 6.12
CA ILE A 146 7.17 -9.29 5.27
C ILE A 146 8.61 -8.99 4.89
N SER A 147 8.86 -8.84 3.59
CA SER A 147 10.14 -8.40 3.05
C SER A 147 9.90 -7.38 1.94
N GLY A 148 10.42 -6.15 2.06
CA GLY A 148 10.36 -5.19 0.97
C GLY A 148 11.37 -4.06 1.10
N ASN A 149 12.22 -3.90 0.08
CA ASN A 149 13.05 -2.72 -0.06
C ASN A 149 12.17 -1.56 -0.55
N TYR A 150 12.31 -0.35 -0.01
CA TYR A 150 11.44 0.82 -0.31
C TYR A 150 9.96 0.69 0.14
N ALA A 151 9.71 -0.15 1.15
CA ALA A 151 8.37 -0.40 1.66
C ALA A 151 8.10 0.25 3.02
N THR A 152 6.85 0.67 3.21
CA THR A 152 6.19 0.76 4.52
C THR A 152 5.62 -0.61 4.85
N GLY A 153 5.94 -1.17 6.02
CA GLY A 153 5.61 -2.56 6.35
C GLY A 153 4.91 -2.70 7.71
N GLY A 154 3.82 -3.46 7.72
CA GLY A 154 3.18 -3.94 8.95
C GLY A 154 2.41 -5.22 8.70
N ALA A 155 2.46 -6.19 9.62
CA ALA A 155 1.83 -7.50 9.42
C ALA A 155 0.34 -7.38 9.06
N LEU A 156 -0.39 -6.48 9.73
CA LEU A 156 -1.79 -6.23 9.44
C LEU A 156 -1.95 -5.19 8.33
N ALA A 157 -1.32 -4.03 8.44
CA ALA A 157 -1.47 -2.97 7.46
C ALA A 157 -0.19 -2.16 7.27
N ALA A 158 0.08 -1.75 6.04
CA ALA A 158 1.11 -0.74 5.80
C ALA A 158 0.66 0.62 6.32
N THR A 159 -0.60 1.01 6.10
CA THR A 159 -1.15 2.28 6.61
C THR A 159 -2.56 2.12 7.14
N ASN A 160 -2.81 2.65 8.33
CA ASN A 160 -4.12 2.69 8.98
C ASN A 160 -4.65 4.13 9.11
N ASN A 161 -5.79 4.45 8.51
CA ASN A 161 -6.58 5.65 8.81
C ASN A 161 -7.86 5.34 9.58
N GLY A 162 -8.21 4.06 9.74
CA GLY A 162 -9.45 3.60 10.36
C GLY A 162 -9.26 3.16 11.80
N THR A 163 -10.07 2.20 12.22
CA THR A 163 -10.02 1.62 13.57
C THR A 163 -9.50 0.18 13.53
N ILE A 164 -8.53 -0.12 14.40
CA ILE A 164 -8.04 -1.47 14.64
C ILE A 164 -8.22 -1.78 16.13
N SER A 165 -8.96 -2.83 16.46
CA SER A 165 -9.20 -3.18 17.87
C SER A 165 -9.07 -4.67 18.15
N ASN A 166 -8.46 -5.04 19.29
CA ASN A 166 -8.32 -6.45 19.69
C ASN A 166 -7.60 -7.31 18.62
N CYS A 167 -6.56 -6.75 18.00
CA CYS A 167 -5.77 -7.45 16.99
C CYS A 167 -4.39 -7.83 17.54
N SER A 168 -3.94 -9.05 17.26
CA SER A 168 -2.66 -9.56 17.75
C SER A 168 -1.81 -10.10 16.62
N VAL A 169 -0.52 -9.75 16.61
CA VAL A 169 0.49 -10.38 15.77
C VAL A 169 1.38 -11.26 16.62
N ILE A 170 1.56 -12.51 16.20
CA ILE A 170 2.37 -13.50 16.89
C ILE A 170 3.47 -13.98 15.95
N ASN A 171 4.73 -13.83 16.37
CA ASN A 171 5.90 -14.36 15.67
C ASN A 171 6.01 -13.86 14.21
N ALA A 172 5.85 -12.55 13.99
CA ALA A 172 6.10 -11.97 12.68
C ALA A 172 7.59 -11.68 12.44
N SER A 173 8.03 -11.77 11.18
CA SER A 173 9.30 -11.22 10.72
C SER A 173 9.00 -10.11 9.73
N VAL A 174 9.29 -8.87 10.09
CA VAL A 174 8.99 -7.69 9.27
C VAL A 174 10.29 -6.99 8.91
N TYR A 175 10.65 -7.03 7.62
CA TYR A 175 11.84 -6.40 7.06
C TYR A 175 11.42 -5.35 6.02
N ALA A 176 11.68 -4.07 6.32
CA ALA A 176 11.37 -2.94 5.44
C ALA A 176 12.23 -1.70 5.75
N ASN A 177 12.18 -0.65 4.93
CA ASN A 177 13.08 0.51 5.05
C ASN A 177 12.43 1.86 5.37
N HIS A 178 11.11 2.04 5.13
CA HIS A 178 10.45 3.31 5.38
C HIS A 178 9.85 3.35 6.80
N SER A 179 8.54 3.15 6.94
CA SER A 179 7.88 3.07 8.25
C SER A 179 7.55 1.61 8.54
N VAL A 180 8.15 1.04 9.58
CA VAL A 180 8.10 -0.41 9.83
C VAL A 180 7.52 -0.70 11.20
N GLY A 181 6.38 -1.39 11.26
CA GLY A 181 5.78 -1.84 12.50
C GLY A 181 5.58 -3.34 12.53
N GLY A 182 5.62 -3.96 13.70
CA GLY A 182 5.23 -5.37 13.82
C GLY A 182 3.76 -5.61 13.47
N LEU A 183 2.87 -4.64 13.75
CA LEU A 183 1.45 -4.71 13.40
C LEU A 183 1.09 -3.74 12.26
N VAL A 184 1.46 -2.45 12.39
CA VAL A 184 1.11 -1.40 11.42
C VAL A 184 2.33 -0.57 11.04
N GLY A 185 2.58 -0.33 9.75
CA GLY A 185 3.66 0.56 9.32
C GLY A 185 3.44 2.00 9.78
N THR A 186 2.34 2.62 9.34
CA THR A 186 1.96 4.00 9.69
C THR A 186 0.52 4.06 10.19
N ASN A 187 0.30 4.66 11.36
CA ASN A 187 -1.00 4.86 11.97
C ASN A 187 -1.42 6.33 11.98
N TYR A 188 -2.49 6.67 11.27
CA TYR A 188 -3.23 7.94 11.35
C TYR A 188 -4.58 7.77 12.07
N GLY A 189 -5.03 6.53 12.28
CA GLY A 189 -6.31 6.19 12.89
C GLY A 189 -6.23 5.84 14.38
N SER A 190 -7.13 4.95 14.82
CA SER A 190 -7.21 4.47 16.20
C SER A 190 -6.77 3.01 16.32
N MET A 191 -5.89 2.72 17.28
CA MET A 191 -5.46 1.38 17.62
C MET A 191 -5.71 1.13 19.11
N MET A 192 -6.47 0.09 19.43
CA MET A 192 -6.84 -0.24 20.81
C MET A 192 -6.69 -1.74 21.10
N ASN A 193 -6.17 -2.10 22.28
CA ASN A 193 -6.01 -3.50 22.70
C ASN A 193 -5.24 -4.36 21.67
N CYS A 194 -4.21 -3.78 21.08
CA CYS A 194 -3.44 -4.41 20.02
C CYS A 194 -2.09 -4.92 20.54
N SER A 195 -1.57 -5.99 19.94
CA SER A 195 -0.23 -6.47 20.31
C SER A 195 0.58 -7.03 19.15
N SER A 196 1.89 -7.09 19.34
CA SER A 196 2.82 -7.72 18.40
C SER A 196 3.97 -8.46 19.09
N SER A 197 4.44 -9.53 18.44
CA SER A 197 5.66 -10.26 18.79
C SER A 197 6.40 -10.75 17.55
N GLY A 198 7.69 -11.09 17.72
CA GLY A 198 8.58 -11.51 16.63
C GLY A 198 9.75 -10.55 16.45
N GLN A 199 10.19 -10.37 15.21
CA GLN A 199 11.34 -9.54 14.85
C GLN A 199 10.93 -8.43 13.86
N VAL A 200 11.37 -7.21 14.13
CA VAL A 200 11.23 -6.06 13.23
C VAL A 200 12.61 -5.57 12.85
N ILE A 201 12.94 -5.61 11.56
CA ILE A 201 14.22 -5.17 11.00
C ILE A 201 13.99 -3.94 10.13
N VAL A 202 14.70 -2.85 10.45
CA VAL A 202 14.47 -1.51 9.90
C VAL A 202 15.72 -1.03 9.20
N ILE A 203 15.63 -0.58 7.95
CA ILE A 203 16.84 -0.20 7.21
C ILE A 203 17.16 1.30 7.30
N GLU A 204 16.19 2.21 7.09
CA GLU A 204 16.54 3.62 6.81
C GLU A 204 15.78 4.71 7.58
N ARG A 205 14.53 4.50 8.01
CA ARG A 205 13.73 5.59 8.58
C ARG A 205 13.27 5.32 10.00
N GLU A 206 12.12 4.68 10.16
CA GLU A 206 11.47 4.60 11.46
C GLU A 206 10.88 3.22 11.68
N GLY A 207 11.08 2.67 12.88
CA GLY A 207 10.57 1.36 13.19
C GLY A 207 10.20 1.15 14.64
N GLY A 208 9.06 0.49 14.83
CA GLY A 208 8.52 0.18 16.14
C GLY A 208 8.09 -1.27 16.24
N GLY A 209 8.16 -1.83 17.45
CA GLY A 209 7.68 -3.19 17.67
C GLY A 209 6.20 -3.35 17.33
N LEU A 210 5.36 -2.34 17.60
CA LEU A 210 3.94 -2.33 17.23
C LEU A 210 3.68 -1.48 15.98
N VAL A 211 4.16 -0.23 15.98
CA VAL A 211 3.89 0.76 14.93
C VAL A 211 5.16 1.46 14.48
N GLY A 212 5.41 1.59 13.18
CA GLY A 212 6.55 2.37 12.68
C GLY A 212 6.40 3.86 12.97
N ARG A 213 5.34 4.47 12.43
CA ARG A 213 4.98 5.88 12.67
C ARG A 213 3.57 6.04 13.21
N ASN A 214 3.40 6.87 14.23
CA ASN A 214 2.10 7.19 14.79
C ASN A 214 1.80 8.69 14.70
N ALA A 215 0.71 9.04 14.01
CA ALA A 215 0.07 10.36 14.04
C ALA A 215 -1.39 10.28 14.55
N GLY A 216 -1.87 9.05 14.83
CA GLY A 216 -3.18 8.77 15.41
C GLY A 216 -3.10 8.47 16.91
N SER A 217 -3.97 7.56 17.39
CA SER A 217 -3.98 7.12 18.80
C SER A 217 -3.67 5.64 18.95
N ILE A 218 -2.87 5.30 19.98
CA ILE A 218 -2.55 3.94 20.40
C ILE A 218 -2.88 3.82 21.89
N GLN A 219 -3.76 2.88 22.24
CA GLN A 219 -4.27 2.73 23.60
C GLN A 219 -4.27 1.26 24.05
N ASN A 220 -3.92 1.00 25.31
CA ASN A 220 -4.00 -0.34 25.93
C ASN A 220 -3.28 -1.43 25.11
N SER A 221 -2.16 -1.09 24.49
CA SER A 221 -1.51 -1.92 23.47
C SER A 221 -0.05 -2.18 23.83
N PHE A 222 0.54 -3.26 23.32
CA PHE A 222 1.91 -3.60 23.69
C PHE A 222 2.70 -4.29 22.60
N SER A 223 4.03 -4.26 22.74
CA SER A 223 4.91 -5.07 21.90
C SER A 223 5.91 -5.87 22.73
N THR A 224 6.16 -7.10 22.28
CA THR A 224 7.24 -7.96 22.74
C THR A 224 8.26 -8.22 21.63
N ALA A 225 8.09 -7.58 20.47
CA ALA A 225 8.96 -7.79 19.33
C ALA A 225 10.36 -7.19 19.57
N SER A 226 11.40 -7.91 19.18
CA SER A 226 12.75 -7.34 19.10
C SER A 226 12.84 -6.43 17.88
N VAL A 227 13.37 -5.22 18.07
CA VAL A 227 13.49 -4.23 17.00
C VAL A 227 14.96 -3.94 16.76
N GLU A 228 15.40 -4.11 15.52
CA GLU A 228 16.78 -3.90 15.10
C GLU A 228 16.82 -3.00 13.87
N SER A 229 17.72 -2.02 13.85
CA SER A 229 18.04 -1.31 12.61
C SER A 229 19.35 -1.75 12.00
N VAL A 230 19.38 -1.86 10.67
CA VAL A 230 20.57 -2.20 9.89
C VAL A 230 21.00 -0.98 9.06
N TRP A 231 22.13 -0.38 9.41
CA TRP A 231 22.72 0.71 8.64
C TRP A 231 23.31 0.23 7.31
N THR A 232 22.81 0.77 6.20
CA THR A 232 23.32 0.49 4.84
C THR A 232 24.28 1.57 4.32
N GLY A 233 24.70 2.53 5.14
CA GLY A 233 25.64 3.58 4.73
C GLY A 233 25.10 4.59 3.71
N SER A 234 23.81 4.54 3.38
CA SER A 234 23.28 5.09 2.13
C SER A 234 22.28 6.24 2.29
N SER A 235 21.94 6.67 3.51
CA SER A 235 20.85 7.62 3.73
C SER A 235 21.20 9.05 3.27
N LYS A 236 20.88 9.37 2.00
CA LYS A 236 20.94 10.73 1.41
C LYS A 236 20.09 11.79 2.14
N TRP A 237 19.27 11.42 3.13
CA TRP A 237 18.24 12.28 3.72
C TRP A 237 18.16 12.33 5.25
N SER A 238 18.91 11.53 6.01
CA SER A 238 18.86 11.61 7.49
C SER A 238 20.22 11.97 8.06
N TRP A 239 20.37 13.26 8.40
CA TRP A 239 21.46 13.76 9.22
C TRP A 239 21.33 13.34 10.71
N TRP A 240 20.30 12.54 11.07
CA TRP A 240 19.91 12.20 12.44
C TRP A 240 19.78 10.68 12.71
N GLY A 241 20.06 9.84 11.71
CA GLY A 241 19.91 8.37 11.82
C GLY A 241 18.46 7.87 11.72
N ASN A 242 18.23 6.63 12.17
CA ASN A 242 16.92 5.96 12.17
C ASN A 242 16.20 6.15 13.53
N ASN A 243 14.88 6.28 13.55
CA ASN A 243 14.06 6.39 14.77
C ASN A 243 13.51 5.01 15.17
N ILE A 244 14.06 4.42 16.23
CA ILE A 244 13.79 3.03 16.60
C ILE A 244 13.21 2.96 18.01
N GLY A 245 12.00 2.40 18.14
CA GLY A 245 11.34 2.24 19.44
C GLY A 245 10.82 0.83 19.69
N GLY A 246 10.76 0.43 20.96
CA GLY A 246 10.20 -0.88 21.31
C GLY A 246 8.70 -1.00 21.01
N LEU A 247 7.94 0.09 21.07
CA LEU A 247 6.53 0.16 20.67
C LEU A 247 6.35 0.95 19.37
N CYS A 248 6.90 2.17 19.32
CA CYS A 248 6.71 3.12 18.23
C CYS A 248 8.04 3.72 17.72
N GLY A 249 8.30 3.72 16.42
CA GLY A 249 9.51 4.38 15.90
C GLY A 249 9.45 5.90 16.06
N TYR A 250 8.46 6.52 15.40
CA TYR A 250 8.25 7.97 15.40
C TYR A 250 6.81 8.33 15.76
N ASN A 251 6.63 9.06 16.87
CA ASN A 251 5.33 9.58 17.31
C ASN A 251 5.16 11.05 16.88
N ASP A 252 4.57 11.25 15.72
CA ASP A 252 4.38 12.51 15.00
C ASP A 252 3.13 13.26 15.47
N GLY A 253 3.16 13.76 16.71
CA GLY A 253 2.02 14.47 17.31
C GLY A 253 0.85 13.56 17.73
N GLY A 254 0.98 12.24 17.56
CA GLY A 254 -0.02 11.25 17.98
C GLY A 254 -0.05 11.02 19.50
N SER A 255 -1.03 10.23 19.97
CA SER A 255 -1.16 9.84 21.37
C SER A 255 -0.85 8.36 21.61
N ILE A 256 -0.10 8.08 22.66
CA ILE A 256 0.22 6.73 23.13
C ILE A 256 -0.11 6.67 24.61
N SER A 257 -1.03 5.79 25.01
CA SER A 257 -1.46 5.71 26.41
C SER A 257 -1.72 4.30 26.91
N ASN A 258 -1.36 4.02 28.16
CA ASN A 258 -1.52 2.70 28.78
C ASN A 258 -0.85 1.60 27.94
N CYS A 259 0.33 1.88 27.39
CA CYS A 259 1.03 0.97 26.47
C CYS A 259 2.38 0.54 27.04
N TYR A 260 2.90 -0.60 26.55
CA TYR A 260 4.22 -1.04 26.98
C TYR A 260 5.02 -1.80 25.94
N ALA A 261 6.34 -1.80 26.11
CA ALA A 261 7.27 -2.56 25.27
C ALA A 261 8.25 -3.38 26.11
N THR A 262 8.51 -4.61 25.69
CA THR A 262 9.43 -5.53 26.41
C THR A 262 10.53 -6.11 25.54
N GLY A 263 10.42 -6.04 24.22
CA GLY A 263 11.46 -6.50 23.31
C GLY A 263 12.68 -5.58 23.31
N SER A 264 13.86 -6.15 23.09
CA SER A 264 15.10 -5.38 22.98
C SER A 264 15.10 -4.48 21.75
N VAL A 265 15.73 -3.32 21.87
CA VAL A 265 15.76 -2.29 20.84
C VAL A 265 17.21 -1.92 20.54
N THR A 266 17.62 -2.12 19.29
CA THR A 266 18.98 -1.80 18.82
C THR A 266 18.88 -0.95 17.56
N GLY A 267 19.60 0.16 17.50
CA GLY A 267 19.68 0.94 16.27
C GLY A 267 20.78 1.98 16.22
N ASP A 268 20.90 2.66 15.07
CA ASP A 268 21.96 3.64 14.85
C ASP A 268 21.55 5.09 15.20
N GLY A 269 20.27 5.44 15.07
CA GLY A 269 19.78 6.80 15.35
C GLY A 269 19.18 6.96 16.75
N HIS A 270 18.01 7.60 16.84
CA HIS A 270 17.29 7.80 18.09
C HIS A 270 16.64 6.48 18.52
N VAL A 271 17.12 5.91 19.62
CA VAL A 271 16.66 4.61 20.12
C VAL A 271 16.00 4.78 21.48
N GLY A 272 14.75 4.36 21.61
CA GLY A 272 14.05 4.35 22.88
C GLY A 272 13.39 3.02 23.21
N GLY A 273 13.31 2.67 24.49
CA GLY A 273 12.66 1.43 24.90
C GLY A 273 11.17 1.39 24.58
N LEU A 274 10.49 2.55 24.55
CA LEU A 274 9.10 2.70 24.11
C LEU A 274 9.01 3.38 22.73
N ALA A 275 9.59 4.57 22.60
CA ALA A 275 9.53 5.38 21.38
C ALA A 275 10.92 5.85 20.92
N GLY A 276 11.23 5.79 19.63
CA GLY A 276 12.49 6.33 19.10
C GLY A 276 12.53 7.85 19.21
N ASP A 277 11.56 8.51 18.58
CA ASP A 277 11.36 9.96 18.61
C ASP A 277 9.87 10.28 18.83
N SER A 278 9.56 11.29 19.65
CA SER A 278 8.19 11.66 19.99
C SER A 278 7.97 13.17 20.09
N HIS A 279 7.06 13.68 19.27
CA HIS A 279 6.50 15.05 19.33
C HIS A 279 5.04 15.08 19.82
N GLY A 280 4.49 13.93 20.23
CA GLY A 280 3.11 13.79 20.69
C GLY A 280 2.96 13.65 22.20
N TYR A 281 1.92 12.91 22.62
CA TYR A 281 1.59 12.65 24.01
C TYR A 281 1.84 11.18 24.35
N ILE A 282 2.69 10.92 25.34
CA ILE A 282 2.93 9.58 25.89
C ILE A 282 2.56 9.60 27.38
N VAL A 283 1.60 8.77 27.79
CA VAL A 283 1.06 8.79 29.15
C VAL A 283 0.85 7.37 29.69
N ASN A 284 1.15 7.10 30.97
CA ASN A 284 0.91 5.79 31.60
C ASN A 284 1.57 4.62 30.86
N CYS A 285 2.80 4.80 30.38
CA CYS A 285 3.49 3.78 29.59
C CYS A 285 4.73 3.24 30.30
N TYR A 286 5.19 2.04 29.91
CA TYR A 286 6.46 1.52 30.42
C TYR A 286 7.25 0.73 29.37
N ALA A 287 8.58 0.69 29.53
CA ALA A 287 9.47 -0.10 28.69
C ALA A 287 10.40 -0.96 29.54
N VAL A 288 10.67 -2.19 29.11
CA VAL A 288 11.52 -3.16 29.85
C VAL A 288 12.70 -3.65 29.02
N GLY A 289 12.58 -3.68 27.69
CA GLY A 289 13.62 -4.24 26.82
C GLY A 289 14.90 -3.43 26.85
N ASN A 290 16.06 -4.09 26.74
CA ASN A 290 17.34 -3.39 26.68
C ASN A 290 17.41 -2.47 25.45
N VAL A 291 18.04 -1.32 25.61
CA VAL A 291 18.19 -0.30 24.56
C VAL A 291 19.66 -0.17 24.20
N THR A 292 20.00 -0.17 22.91
CA THR A 292 21.35 0.12 22.42
C THR A 292 21.29 1.08 21.23
N SER A 293 21.96 2.23 21.34
CA SER A 293 22.21 3.13 20.21
C SER A 293 23.70 3.20 19.86
N TYR A 294 24.01 3.19 18.56
CA TYR A 294 25.39 3.26 18.05
C TYR A 294 25.86 4.64 17.61
N GLN A 295 24.96 5.58 17.30
CA GLN A 295 25.38 6.89 16.74
C GLN A 295 24.58 8.10 17.26
N SER A 296 23.49 7.90 18.01
CA SER A 296 22.66 9.00 18.50
C SER A 296 21.98 8.69 19.84
N TYR A 297 20.93 9.42 20.21
CA TYR A 297 20.32 9.37 21.53
C TYR A 297 19.75 7.99 21.90
N ALA A 298 20.03 7.54 23.12
CA ALA A 298 19.46 6.34 23.73
C ALA A 298 18.67 6.70 24.99
N GLY A 299 17.38 6.36 25.03
CA GLY A 299 16.52 6.61 26.19
C GLY A 299 15.79 5.36 26.69
N GLY A 300 15.57 5.26 28.00
CA GLY A 300 14.83 4.13 28.58
C GLY A 300 13.39 4.04 28.07
N LEU A 301 12.69 5.19 27.98
CA LEU A 301 11.39 5.29 27.31
C LEU A 301 11.52 5.90 25.91
N VAL A 302 12.08 7.10 25.81
CA VAL A 302 12.08 7.86 24.55
C VAL A 302 13.50 8.24 24.12
N GLY A 303 13.91 7.94 22.89
CA GLY A 303 15.23 8.36 22.40
C GLY A 303 15.34 9.89 22.33
N LEU A 304 14.52 10.52 21.49
CA LEU A 304 14.36 11.97 21.38
C LEU A 304 12.93 12.36 21.76
N ASN A 305 12.77 13.27 22.72
CA ASN A 305 11.46 13.79 23.09
C ASN A 305 11.39 15.27 22.71
N GLY A 306 10.39 15.61 21.90
CA GLY A 306 9.94 16.96 21.56
C GLY A 306 8.48 17.23 21.97
N GLY A 307 7.85 16.30 22.72
CA GLY A 307 6.45 16.38 23.16
C GLY A 307 6.26 16.14 24.67
N THR A 308 5.04 15.74 25.06
CA THR A 308 4.69 15.49 26.46
C THR A 308 4.85 14.01 26.82
N LEU A 309 5.63 13.74 27.86
CA LEU A 309 5.81 12.43 28.47
C LEU A 309 5.37 12.48 29.94
N LYS A 310 4.41 11.64 30.32
CA LYS A 310 3.79 11.73 31.64
C LYS A 310 3.52 10.37 32.27
N ASP A 311 3.64 10.28 33.60
CA ASP A 311 3.23 9.13 34.42
C ASP A 311 3.78 7.79 33.87
N SER A 312 5.02 7.78 33.37
CA SER A 312 5.59 6.66 32.60
C SER A 312 6.92 6.18 33.16
N VAL A 313 7.25 4.89 32.97
CA VAL A 313 8.39 4.24 33.64
C VAL A 313 9.32 3.49 32.69
N ALA A 314 10.60 3.83 32.69
CA ALA A 314 11.66 3.00 32.13
C ALA A 314 12.07 1.92 33.16
N LEU A 315 11.96 0.65 32.79
CA LEU A 315 12.35 -0.53 33.59
C LEU A 315 13.44 -1.34 32.88
N ASN A 316 14.18 -0.71 31.97
CA ASN A 316 15.14 -1.37 31.10
C ASN A 316 16.31 -1.91 31.92
N GLY A 317 16.72 -3.15 31.65
CA GLY A 317 17.90 -3.72 32.31
C GLY A 317 19.16 -2.90 32.03
N PHE A 318 19.37 -2.56 30.76
CA PHE A 318 20.45 -1.70 30.29
C PHE A 318 20.01 -0.72 29.19
N VAL A 319 20.51 0.51 29.27
CA VAL A 319 20.52 1.49 28.18
C VAL A 319 21.98 1.74 27.79
N ASN A 320 22.34 1.43 26.55
CA ASN A 320 23.72 1.47 26.05
C ASN A 320 23.90 2.52 24.97
N PHE A 321 25.00 3.26 25.08
CA PHE A 321 25.44 4.24 24.09
C PHE A 321 26.93 4.04 23.78
N ASN A 322 27.27 3.88 22.50
CA ASN A 322 28.65 3.78 22.01
C ASN A 322 29.00 5.04 21.22
N GLU A 323 29.94 5.85 21.69
CA GLU A 323 30.34 7.09 21.00
C GLU A 323 31.55 6.89 20.09
N ASN A 324 31.46 7.45 18.87
CA ASN A 324 32.59 7.91 18.06
C ASN A 324 32.57 9.44 17.83
N SER A 325 31.70 10.22 18.49
CA SER A 325 31.66 11.69 18.38
C SER A 325 31.45 12.36 19.75
N PRO A 326 32.22 13.42 20.09
CA PRO A 326 32.25 13.98 21.43
C PRO A 326 31.07 14.94 21.65
N GLN A 327 30.12 14.59 22.52
CA GLN A 327 29.15 15.52 23.10
C GLN A 327 29.12 15.29 24.62
N SER A 328 29.15 16.37 25.40
CA SER A 328 29.25 16.37 26.87
C SER A 328 28.02 15.79 27.58
N PHE A 329 28.15 15.48 28.87
CA PHE A 329 27.34 14.56 29.68
C PHE A 329 26.78 15.26 30.93
N ASP A 330 25.46 15.17 31.18
CA ASP A 330 24.82 15.54 32.44
C ASP A 330 23.59 14.65 32.75
N ILE A 331 23.37 14.31 34.03
CA ILE A 331 22.24 13.46 34.47
C ILE A 331 21.29 14.32 35.31
N PHE A 332 20.06 14.54 34.83
CA PHE A 332 19.02 15.23 35.61
C PHE A 332 18.06 14.23 36.28
N PHE A 333 17.88 14.39 37.59
CA PHE A 333 16.73 13.88 38.34
C PHE A 333 15.73 15.04 38.46
N ASN A 334 14.53 14.88 37.93
CA ASN A 334 13.56 15.98 37.83
C ASN A 334 13.06 16.38 39.23
N SER A 335 13.24 17.65 39.62
CA SER A 335 12.52 18.28 40.73
C SER A 335 11.77 19.51 40.21
N GLU A 336 10.43 19.40 40.13
CA GLU A 336 9.42 20.46 39.90
C GLU A 336 9.51 21.29 38.59
N PRO A 337 8.36 21.74 38.03
CA PRO A 337 8.31 22.52 36.81
C PRO A 337 8.84 23.94 37.07
N SER A 338 10.14 24.18 36.88
CA SER A 338 10.66 25.54 37.01
C SER A 338 10.31 26.38 35.77
N THR A 339 9.44 27.37 35.96
CA THR A 339 8.97 28.31 34.93
C THR A 339 9.98 29.40 34.56
N SER A 340 11.28 29.25 34.87
CA SER A 340 12.25 30.32 34.59
C SER A 340 13.72 29.91 34.74
N ASN A 341 14.33 29.30 33.72
CA ASN A 341 15.69 29.63 33.26
C ASN A 341 16.08 28.83 31.99
N PRO A 342 16.29 29.46 30.81
CA PRO A 342 16.54 28.76 29.55
C PRO A 342 18.03 28.79 29.16
N TYR A 343 18.93 28.08 29.84
CA TYR A 343 20.30 27.91 29.36
C TYR A 343 20.92 26.57 29.79
N PHE A 344 21.25 25.73 28.78
CA PHE A 344 22.22 24.61 28.77
C PHE A 344 22.01 23.40 29.71
N ASN A 345 21.79 22.21 29.12
CA ASN A 345 22.81 21.14 29.18
C ASN A 345 22.58 20.00 28.16
N PRO A 346 23.60 19.55 27.38
CA PRO A 346 23.52 18.41 26.48
C PRO A 346 23.94 17.11 27.19
N GLY A 347 23.30 15.99 26.85
CA GLY A 347 23.79 14.62 27.12
C GLY A 347 23.23 13.91 28.34
N ASN A 348 21.97 13.47 28.28
CA ASN A 348 21.38 12.63 29.33
C ASN A 348 21.26 11.17 28.87
N ALA A 349 22.29 10.37 29.05
CA ALA A 349 22.19 8.91 28.93
C ALA A 349 21.69 8.31 30.27
N GLY A 350 20.82 7.29 30.21
CA GLY A 350 20.24 6.59 31.37
C GLY A 350 18.95 7.22 31.92
N SER A 351 18.53 8.30 31.28
CA SER A 351 17.32 9.03 31.60
C SER A 351 16.12 8.37 30.91
N VAL A 352 14.93 8.62 31.47
CA VAL A 352 13.62 8.44 30.84
C VAL A 352 13.67 8.85 29.33
N ILE A 353 14.49 9.86 28.98
CA ILE A 353 14.75 10.37 27.63
C ILE A 353 16.26 10.47 27.29
N GLY A 354 16.69 10.28 26.04
CA GLY A 354 18.13 10.33 25.63
C GLY A 354 18.76 11.69 25.27
N ASN A 355 18.17 12.83 25.64
CA ASN A 355 18.12 14.10 24.88
C ASN A 355 19.42 14.81 24.39
N GLY A 356 19.25 15.57 23.28
CA GLY A 356 20.05 16.75 22.89
C GLY A 356 19.19 17.83 22.21
N TYR A 357 19.36 19.09 22.62
CA TYR A 357 18.57 20.26 22.21
C TYR A 357 18.71 20.61 20.72
N GLN A 358 17.61 20.62 19.96
CA GLN A 358 17.51 21.37 18.70
C GLN A 358 16.89 22.75 18.98
N SER A 359 17.64 23.83 18.69
CA SER A 359 17.14 25.20 18.83
C SER A 359 15.88 25.42 17.99
N GLY A 360 14.74 25.67 18.65
CA GLY A 360 13.46 25.99 18.00
C GLY A 360 12.26 25.19 18.50
N TYR A 361 12.47 24.08 19.20
CA TYR A 361 11.40 23.24 19.72
C TYR A 361 11.02 23.61 21.16
N GLN A 362 9.86 24.25 21.33
CA GLN A 362 9.23 24.47 22.64
C GLN A 362 8.27 23.30 22.92
N GLY A 363 8.72 22.23 23.57
CA GLY A 363 7.86 21.04 23.74
C GLY A 363 8.25 19.97 24.76
N ASN A 364 9.43 20.02 25.39
CA ASN A 364 9.87 18.94 26.29
C ASN A 364 9.17 19.02 27.65
N ASN A 365 7.97 18.46 27.76
CA ASN A 365 7.25 18.36 29.02
C ASN A 365 7.35 16.94 29.58
N VAL A 366 8.01 16.77 30.72
CA VAL A 366 8.22 15.46 31.36
C VAL A 366 7.71 15.52 32.79
N GLU A 367 6.63 14.81 33.06
CA GLU A 367 5.92 14.86 34.35
C GLU A 367 5.83 13.46 34.95
N ASN A 368 6.14 13.29 36.25
CA ASN A 368 5.95 12.03 36.99
C ASN A 368 6.55 10.77 36.31
N CYS A 369 7.68 10.92 35.62
CA CYS A 369 8.34 9.79 34.96
C CYS A 369 9.54 9.32 35.77
N SER A 370 9.81 8.01 35.74
CA SER A 370 10.93 7.41 36.47
C SER A 370 11.69 6.37 35.63
N ALA A 371 12.94 6.09 35.99
CA ALA A 371 13.78 5.08 35.38
C ALA A 371 14.37 4.16 36.45
N TRP A 372 14.40 2.86 36.16
CA TRP A 372 14.99 1.80 36.96
C TRP A 372 15.92 0.99 36.05
N GLY A 373 17.14 0.70 36.49
CA GLY A 373 18.06 -0.16 35.74
C GLY A 373 19.53 0.26 35.79
N GLY A 374 20.34 -0.43 35.01
CA GLY A 374 21.73 -0.04 34.74
C GLY A 374 21.84 0.74 33.43
N MET A 375 22.89 1.54 33.30
CA MET A 375 23.30 2.15 32.03
C MET A 375 24.75 1.77 31.78
N THR A 376 25.09 1.46 30.53
CA THR A 376 26.48 1.25 30.14
C THR A 376 26.90 2.27 29.07
N ILE A 377 27.94 3.04 29.35
CA ILE A 377 28.51 4.01 28.40
C ILE A 377 29.92 3.57 28.08
N ASN A 378 30.23 3.30 26.81
CA ASN A 378 31.57 2.90 26.37
C ASN A 378 32.18 1.79 27.27
N GLY A 379 31.35 0.82 27.68
CA GLY A 379 31.75 -0.31 28.55
C GLY A 379 31.77 -0.04 30.06
N LYS A 380 31.42 1.16 30.54
CA LYS A 380 31.33 1.50 31.97
C LYS A 380 29.88 1.52 32.45
N SER A 381 29.57 0.79 33.52
CA SER A 381 28.20 0.62 34.04
C SER A 381 27.88 1.57 35.20
N ILE A 382 26.68 2.14 35.22
CA ILE A 382 26.08 2.96 36.29
C ILE A 382 24.74 2.33 36.67
N LEU A 383 24.43 2.20 37.97
CA LEU A 383 23.16 1.65 38.47
C LEU A 383 22.27 2.76 39.04
N TYR A 384 20.98 2.74 38.68
CA TYR A 384 19.98 3.69 39.17
C TYR A 384 19.03 3.04 40.19
N PHE A 385 18.80 3.74 41.29
CA PHE A 385 17.74 3.45 42.25
C PHE A 385 16.78 4.64 42.31
N PRO A 386 15.47 4.43 42.27
CA PRO A 386 14.50 5.51 42.40
C PRO A 386 14.34 5.92 43.86
N TYR A 387 13.92 7.18 44.02
CA TYR A 387 13.59 7.77 45.30
C TYR A 387 12.30 7.17 45.86
N GLU A 388 12.45 6.16 46.73
CA GLU A 388 11.68 5.94 47.97
C GLU A 388 12.23 4.69 48.72
N LEU A 389 13.55 4.65 48.89
CA LEU A 389 14.11 3.84 49.98
C LEU A 389 14.08 4.75 51.20
N ASN A 390 13.10 4.54 52.08
CA ASN A 390 12.96 5.22 53.37
C ASN A 390 14.11 4.76 54.30
N ILE A 391 15.34 5.03 53.88
CA ILE A 391 16.55 4.79 54.64
C ILE A 391 16.69 6.04 55.52
N PRO A 392 16.51 5.93 56.85
CA PRO A 392 16.71 7.06 57.74
C PRO A 392 18.10 7.65 57.50
N LYS A 393 18.22 8.99 57.43
CA LYS A 393 19.46 9.75 57.23
C LYS A 393 20.65 9.01 57.85
N LYS A 394 21.41 8.31 57.02
CA LYS A 394 22.61 7.57 57.38
C LYS A 394 23.68 7.95 56.37
N SER A 395 24.89 8.18 56.87
CA SER A 395 26.04 8.64 56.07
C SER A 395 26.32 7.69 54.93
N ALA A 396 26.95 8.17 53.85
CA ALA A 396 27.31 7.37 52.68
C ALA A 396 27.98 6.03 53.06
N ASP A 397 28.77 6.02 54.14
CA ASP A 397 29.43 4.84 54.72
C ASP A 397 28.47 3.69 55.10
N ASP A 398 27.25 3.99 55.58
CA ASP A 398 26.27 2.97 55.99
C ASP A 398 25.61 2.26 54.79
N ILE A 399 25.62 2.88 53.60
CA ILE A 399 25.06 2.29 52.36
C ILE A 399 26.00 1.21 51.83
N TRP A 400 27.32 1.42 51.96
CA TRP A 400 28.35 0.45 51.54
C TRP A 400 28.29 -0.86 52.31
N ASP A 401 27.91 -0.82 53.60
CA ASP A 401 27.81 -1.99 54.48
C ASP A 401 26.49 -2.77 54.32
N THR A 402 25.53 -2.27 53.52
CA THR A 402 24.20 -2.88 53.36
C THR A 402 24.17 -4.06 52.36
N PHE A 403 25.22 -4.21 51.53
CA PHE A 403 25.30 -5.26 50.50
C PHE A 403 26.51 -6.18 50.73
N PRO A 404 26.37 -7.52 50.52
CA PRO A 404 27.45 -8.46 50.77
C PRO A 404 28.69 -8.20 49.91
N ASN A 405 29.87 -8.35 50.52
CA ASN A 405 31.18 -8.14 49.88
C ASN A 405 31.31 -8.97 48.58
N GLY A 406 31.62 -8.29 47.47
CA GLY A 406 31.85 -8.90 46.15
C GLY A 406 31.00 -8.36 45.00
N VAL A 407 29.97 -7.55 45.28
CA VAL A 407 29.14 -6.91 44.22
C VAL A 407 29.90 -5.81 43.45
N TRP A 408 30.97 -5.29 44.04
CA TRP A 408 31.63 -4.04 43.62
C TRP A 408 33.02 -4.20 42.99
N GLU A 409 33.56 -5.42 42.86
CA GLU A 409 34.88 -5.61 42.23
C GLU A 409 34.80 -5.32 40.71
N GLY A 410 35.39 -4.21 40.29
CA GLY A 410 35.46 -3.77 38.88
C GLY A 410 34.77 -2.43 38.56
N TRP A 411 34.15 -1.77 39.54
CA TRP A 411 33.34 -0.57 39.33
C TRP A 411 34.07 0.71 39.79
N ASN A 412 34.18 1.72 38.91
CA ASN A 412 34.47 3.11 39.32
C ASN A 412 33.11 3.82 39.47
N THR A 413 32.62 3.99 40.70
CA THR A 413 31.28 4.56 40.95
C THR A 413 31.38 5.99 41.50
N SER A 414 30.41 6.84 41.13
CA SER A 414 30.09 8.10 41.80
C SER A 414 28.62 8.01 42.22
N ILE A 415 28.32 8.14 43.51
CA ILE A 415 26.94 8.16 44.05
C ILE A 415 26.57 9.62 44.34
N TRP A 416 25.48 10.12 43.75
CA TRP A 416 24.93 11.46 44.04
C TRP A 416 23.63 11.32 44.83
N ILE A 417 23.57 11.93 46.02
CA ILE A 417 22.37 11.99 46.86
C ILE A 417 22.00 13.47 46.99
N ASN A 418 20.91 13.91 46.36
CA ASN A 418 20.39 15.26 46.60
C ASN A 418 19.70 15.29 47.96
N GLY A 419 20.29 16.03 48.91
CA GLY A 419 19.64 16.42 50.15
C GLY A 419 18.92 17.74 49.96
N ASP A 420 17.62 17.78 50.28
CA ASP A 420 16.90 19.02 50.51
C ASP A 420 17.60 19.81 51.61
N ASP A 421 18.27 20.91 51.26
CA ASP A 421 18.17 22.17 51.99
C ASP A 421 18.95 23.27 51.26
N ALA A 422 18.27 24.40 51.06
CA ALA A 422 18.85 25.61 50.52
C ALA A 422 19.97 26.14 51.43
N GLY A 423 21.22 26.03 51.00
CA GLY A 423 22.32 26.77 51.62
C GLY A 423 23.70 26.17 51.33
N ASN A 424 24.41 26.78 50.39
CA ASN A 424 25.87 26.79 50.21
C ASN A 424 26.66 25.48 50.44
N GLY A 425 27.25 24.96 49.36
CA GLY A 425 28.53 24.25 49.43
C GLY A 425 28.54 22.91 48.70
N GLU A 426 29.47 22.81 47.75
CA GLU A 426 29.89 21.59 47.06
C GLU A 426 30.21 20.45 48.04
N ASP A 427 29.69 19.24 47.81
CA ASP A 427 30.30 18.01 48.32
C ASP A 427 30.29 16.95 47.20
N VAL A 428 31.25 17.09 46.28
CA VAL A 428 31.66 16.02 45.36
C VAL A 428 32.70 15.16 46.08
N VAL A 429 32.31 13.98 46.57
CA VAL A 429 33.28 13.00 47.07
C VAL A 429 33.92 12.29 45.88
N ASN A 430 35.09 12.78 45.47
CA ASN A 430 35.90 12.19 44.42
C ASN A 430 36.97 11.29 45.06
N SER A 431 36.76 9.96 45.10
CA SER A 431 37.81 9.04 45.57
C SER A 431 38.75 8.68 44.41
N ASN A 432 39.75 9.53 44.16
CA ASN A 432 40.97 9.10 43.49
C ASN A 432 41.78 8.26 44.47
N ASN A 433 41.91 6.95 44.25
CA ASN A 433 43.00 6.19 44.87
C ASN A 433 43.83 5.48 43.79
N THR A 434 44.94 6.12 43.44
CA THR A 434 46.05 5.55 42.69
C THR A 434 46.79 4.53 43.56
N GLY A 435 46.74 3.25 43.19
CA GLY A 435 47.53 2.20 43.81
C GLY A 435 47.79 1.06 42.85
N ASN A 436 48.96 1.09 42.20
CA ASN A 436 49.53 -0.02 41.44
C ASN A 436 49.54 -1.32 42.28
N ASN A 437 48.99 -2.41 41.75
CA ASN A 437 49.60 -3.74 41.58
C ASN A 437 48.51 -4.73 41.12
N GLY A 438 48.76 -5.44 40.01
CA GLY A 438 47.84 -6.42 39.42
C GLY A 438 47.54 -7.63 40.32
N PRO A 439 46.63 -8.51 39.86
CA PRO A 439 47.14 -9.66 39.11
C PRO A 439 46.39 -9.99 37.82
N ASP A 440 47.08 -10.77 36.99
CA ASP A 440 46.69 -11.31 35.70
C ASP A 440 45.32 -12.01 35.68
N PHE A 441 44.53 -11.74 34.63
CA PHE A 441 43.53 -12.66 34.11
C PHE A 441 43.68 -12.76 32.59
N GLU A 442 44.66 -13.57 32.18
CA GLU A 442 44.58 -14.30 30.90
C GLU A 442 43.42 -15.30 30.97
N ASN A 443 42.73 -15.47 29.83
CA ASN A 443 41.70 -16.46 29.51
C ASN A 443 40.23 -16.07 29.74
N TYR A 444 39.69 -15.25 28.84
CA TYR A 444 38.37 -15.54 28.25
C TYR A 444 38.47 -15.49 26.72
N GLN A 445 38.31 -16.65 26.10
CA GLN A 445 38.18 -16.82 24.66
C GLN A 445 36.86 -16.19 24.20
N LEU A 446 36.94 -15.16 23.37
CA LEU A 446 35.82 -14.68 22.57
C LEU A 446 35.44 -15.76 21.54
N PRO A 447 34.15 -16.10 21.35
CA PRO A 447 33.76 -17.00 20.28
C PRO A 447 34.00 -16.34 18.92
N VAL A 448 34.62 -17.12 18.05
CA VAL A 448 35.01 -16.82 16.67
C VAL A 448 33.80 -16.32 15.88
N PHE A 449 33.88 -15.09 15.38
CA PHE A 449 32.97 -14.53 14.39
C PHE A 449 32.99 -15.41 13.13
N ALA A 450 31.80 -15.89 12.74
CA ALA A 450 31.60 -16.46 11.43
C ALA A 450 31.96 -15.42 10.35
N GLN A 451 32.69 -15.90 9.35
CA GLN A 451 33.25 -15.13 8.26
C GLN A 451 32.18 -14.31 7.53
N GLN A 452 32.49 -13.04 7.33
CA GLN A 452 31.89 -12.16 6.33
C GLN A 452 31.96 -12.84 4.94
N PRO A 453 30.87 -12.90 4.15
CA PRO A 453 31.01 -13.11 2.73
C PRO A 453 31.57 -11.84 2.09
N THR A 454 32.71 -12.00 1.41
CA THR A 454 33.38 -10.96 0.62
C THR A 454 32.53 -10.49 -0.56
N PRO A 455 32.63 -9.20 -0.96
CA PRO A 455 31.92 -8.66 -2.13
C PRO A 455 32.66 -9.07 -3.41
N ALA A 456 32.28 -10.21 -3.96
CA ALA A 456 32.64 -10.61 -5.31
C ALA A 456 31.37 -11.12 -5.99
N ASP A 457 30.60 -10.18 -6.56
CA ASP A 457 29.90 -10.31 -7.85
C ASP A 457 29.06 -9.04 -8.10
N ALA A 458 29.77 -7.91 -8.19
CA ALA A 458 29.26 -6.68 -8.77
C ALA A 458 29.40 -6.78 -10.30
N SER A 459 28.55 -7.56 -10.97
CA SER A 459 28.37 -7.49 -12.42
C SER A 459 27.08 -8.14 -12.91
N TYR A 460 25.91 -7.59 -12.53
CA TYR A 460 24.69 -7.83 -13.32
C TYR A 460 23.87 -6.54 -13.45
N LEU A 461 24.40 -5.63 -14.25
CA LEU A 461 23.61 -4.63 -14.96
C LEU A 461 22.86 -5.34 -16.10
N THR A 462 21.53 -5.22 -16.07
CA THR A 462 20.62 -5.17 -17.23
C THR A 462 20.91 -6.09 -18.41
N THR A 463 20.02 -7.06 -18.64
CA THR A 463 19.59 -7.38 -20.00
C THR A 463 18.17 -7.92 -19.95
N PHE A 464 17.20 -7.04 -20.23
CA PHE A 464 16.04 -7.49 -21.00
C PHE A 464 16.61 -8.18 -22.24
N THR A 465 16.32 -9.46 -22.43
CA THR A 465 16.90 -10.15 -23.58
C THR A 465 16.39 -9.46 -24.85
N GLN A 466 17.29 -9.19 -25.78
CA GLN A 466 16.97 -8.68 -27.12
C GLN A 466 15.87 -9.54 -27.80
N THR A 467 15.72 -10.78 -27.34
CA THR A 467 14.71 -11.77 -27.70
C THR A 467 13.28 -11.37 -27.34
N ASP A 468 13.02 -10.80 -26.16
CA ASP A 468 11.65 -10.48 -25.70
C ASP A 468 11.08 -9.25 -26.42
N MET A 469 11.92 -8.23 -26.64
CA MET A 469 11.60 -7.09 -27.52
C MET A 469 11.40 -7.54 -28.97
N MET A 470 12.22 -8.47 -29.45
CA MET A 470 12.09 -9.00 -30.82
C MET A 470 10.80 -9.81 -31.00
N ILE A 471 10.35 -10.59 -30.00
CA ILE A 471 9.07 -11.33 -30.03
C ILE A 471 7.88 -10.36 -30.04
N TYR A 472 7.92 -9.29 -29.24
CA TYR A 472 6.89 -8.23 -29.28
C TYR A 472 6.85 -7.55 -30.65
N HIS A 473 8.00 -7.18 -31.23
CA HIS A 473 8.05 -6.59 -32.58
C HIS A 473 7.67 -7.58 -33.70
N LEU A 474 7.97 -8.88 -33.57
CA LEU A 474 7.60 -9.89 -34.58
C LEU A 474 6.10 -10.19 -34.57
N THR A 475 5.51 -10.29 -33.38
CA THR A 475 4.06 -10.48 -33.22
C THR A 475 3.29 -9.26 -33.75
N LEU A 476 3.82 -8.05 -33.49
CA LEU A 476 3.30 -6.80 -34.05
C LEU A 476 3.42 -6.74 -35.58
N LEU A 477 4.58 -7.12 -36.14
CA LEU A 477 4.81 -7.16 -37.59
C LEU A 477 3.88 -8.19 -38.28
N ALA A 478 3.66 -9.35 -37.65
CA ALA A 478 2.75 -10.37 -38.16
C ALA A 478 1.30 -9.87 -38.23
N MET A 479 0.84 -9.10 -37.22
CA MET A 479 -0.48 -8.47 -37.24
C MET A 479 -0.60 -7.41 -38.35
N VAL A 480 0.42 -6.57 -38.54
CA VAL A 480 0.44 -5.55 -39.61
C VAL A 480 0.40 -6.20 -41.00
N VAL A 481 1.19 -7.25 -41.23
CA VAL A 481 1.19 -8.00 -42.50
C VAL A 481 -0.16 -8.66 -42.74
N ALA A 482 -0.81 -9.21 -41.71
CA ALA A 482 -2.15 -9.79 -41.83
C ALA A 482 -3.18 -8.73 -42.28
N VAL A 483 -3.17 -7.54 -41.69
CA VAL A 483 -4.09 -6.45 -42.06
C VAL A 483 -3.84 -5.97 -43.50
N ILE A 484 -2.58 -5.79 -43.91
CA ILE A 484 -2.23 -5.39 -45.28
C ILE A 484 -2.69 -6.43 -46.30
N LEU A 485 -2.49 -7.72 -46.02
CA LEU A 485 -2.91 -8.81 -46.89
C LEU A 485 -4.44 -8.89 -47.01
N ILE A 486 -5.16 -8.63 -45.92
CA ILE A 486 -6.63 -8.56 -45.92
C ILE A 486 -7.11 -7.39 -46.80
N ILE A 487 -6.54 -6.19 -46.62
CA ILE A 487 -6.88 -5.00 -47.42
C ILE A 487 -6.58 -5.23 -48.90
N ALA A 488 -5.40 -5.78 -49.23
CA ALA A 488 -5.03 -6.10 -50.61
C ALA A 488 -5.97 -7.14 -51.25
N GLY A 489 -6.36 -8.17 -50.49
CA GLY A 489 -7.33 -9.18 -50.92
C GLY A 489 -8.70 -8.58 -51.25
N ILE A 490 -9.13 -7.57 -50.49
CA ILE A 490 -10.41 -6.87 -50.71
C ILE A 490 -10.33 -5.94 -51.92
N ILE A 491 -9.24 -5.18 -52.08
CA ILE A 491 -9.03 -4.34 -53.28
C ILE A 491 -9.05 -5.21 -54.53
N TYR A 492 -8.37 -6.38 -54.48
CA TYR A 492 -8.41 -7.36 -55.55
C TYR A 492 -9.82 -7.89 -55.82
N PHE A 493 -10.59 -8.22 -54.77
CA PHE A 493 -11.97 -8.69 -54.90
C PHE A 493 -12.90 -7.63 -55.52
N LEU A 494 -12.82 -6.38 -55.06
CA LEU A 494 -13.62 -5.26 -55.57
C LEU A 494 -13.30 -4.98 -57.05
N LYS A 495 -12.01 -5.00 -57.41
CA LYS A 495 -11.55 -4.86 -58.80
C LYS A 495 -12.03 -6.01 -59.68
N ARG A 496 -11.98 -7.25 -59.18
CA ARG A 496 -12.49 -8.45 -59.89
C ARG A 496 -14.00 -8.42 -60.12
N LYS A 497 -14.76 -7.80 -59.21
CA LYS A 497 -16.22 -7.68 -59.31
C LYS A 497 -16.70 -6.39 -59.99
N ASN A 498 -15.79 -5.53 -60.46
CA ASN A 498 -16.11 -4.23 -61.06
C ASN A 498 -16.97 -3.33 -60.15
N ILE A 499 -16.79 -3.46 -58.84
CA ILE A 499 -17.52 -2.67 -57.83
C ILE A 499 -16.74 -1.39 -57.58
N HIS A 500 -17.27 -0.25 -58.02
CA HIS A 500 -16.70 1.07 -57.73
C HIS A 500 -17.22 1.58 -56.37
N PRO A 501 -16.38 1.64 -55.31
CA PRO A 501 -16.85 2.00 -53.98
C PRO A 501 -17.53 3.36 -53.98
N VAL A 502 -16.91 4.38 -54.58
CA VAL A 502 -17.43 5.76 -54.65
C VAL A 502 -18.80 5.85 -55.32
N ARG A 503 -19.04 5.06 -56.38
CA ARG A 503 -20.34 5.02 -57.07
C ARG A 503 -21.39 4.32 -56.20
N LEU A 504 -21.02 3.20 -55.56
CA LEU A 504 -21.86 2.49 -54.61
C LEU A 504 -22.23 3.38 -53.40
N PHE A 505 -21.33 4.26 -52.97
CA PHE A 505 -21.59 5.23 -51.89
C PHE A 505 -22.57 6.32 -52.33
N ARG A 506 -22.36 6.94 -53.50
CA ARG A 506 -23.22 8.05 -54.01
C ARG A 506 -24.65 7.62 -54.32
N GLU A 507 -24.83 6.41 -54.84
CA GLU A 507 -26.16 5.87 -55.17
C GLU A 507 -26.93 5.39 -53.93
N ASN A 508 -26.30 5.34 -52.74
CA ASN A 508 -26.87 4.76 -51.52
C ASN A 508 -26.84 5.69 -50.28
N SER A 509 -26.60 6.98 -50.48
CA SER A 509 -26.55 7.98 -49.41
C SER A 509 -27.89 8.65 -49.11
N SER A 510 -29.01 8.12 -49.62
CA SER A 510 -30.37 8.53 -49.26
C SER A 510 -31.09 7.42 -48.48
N PRO A 511 -32.05 7.75 -47.60
CA PRO A 511 -32.87 6.74 -46.89
C PRO A 511 -34.02 6.17 -47.75
N GLU A 512 -34.20 6.66 -48.98
CA GLU A 512 -35.33 6.32 -49.83
C GLU A 512 -35.17 4.95 -50.52
N GLY A 513 -36.29 4.29 -50.76
CA GLY A 513 -36.32 3.00 -51.44
C GLY A 513 -36.03 1.81 -50.51
N ARG A 514 -35.82 0.66 -51.14
CA ARG A 514 -35.62 -0.65 -50.49
C ARG A 514 -34.24 -1.22 -50.81
N LEU A 515 -33.64 -1.91 -49.84
CA LEU A 515 -32.34 -2.58 -50.01
C LEU A 515 -32.48 -4.07 -49.66
N ASN A 516 -32.12 -4.95 -50.60
CA ASN A 516 -32.11 -6.39 -50.35
C ASN A 516 -30.89 -6.82 -49.50
N ARG A 517 -30.99 -7.99 -48.85
CA ARG A 517 -29.99 -8.47 -47.88
C ARG A 517 -28.55 -8.58 -48.42
N ARG A 518 -28.34 -8.89 -49.71
CA ARG A 518 -26.99 -9.11 -50.27
C ARG A 518 -26.12 -7.84 -50.29
N PRO A 519 -26.51 -6.74 -50.94
CA PRO A 519 -25.77 -5.48 -50.87
C PRO A 519 -25.79 -4.88 -49.47
N TYR A 520 -26.82 -5.12 -48.66
CA TYR A 520 -26.82 -4.72 -47.26
C TYR A 520 -25.65 -5.36 -46.49
N ILE A 521 -25.47 -6.68 -46.60
CA ILE A 521 -24.34 -7.40 -45.97
C ILE A 521 -23.00 -6.86 -46.48
N ILE A 522 -22.85 -6.64 -47.80
CA ILE A 522 -21.61 -6.10 -48.38
C ILE A 522 -21.30 -4.72 -47.78
N VAL A 523 -22.30 -3.87 -47.62
CA VAL A 523 -22.13 -2.53 -47.05
C VAL A 523 -21.75 -2.60 -45.57
N MET A 524 -22.36 -3.48 -44.78
CA MET A 524 -21.99 -3.67 -43.37
C MET A 524 -20.55 -4.17 -43.22
N ILE A 525 -20.14 -5.13 -44.05
CA ILE A 525 -18.76 -5.62 -44.08
C ILE A 525 -17.78 -4.48 -44.44
N LEU A 526 -18.09 -3.66 -45.44
CA LEU A 526 -17.27 -2.50 -45.80
C LEU A 526 -17.19 -1.48 -44.67
N GLY A 527 -18.27 -1.28 -43.91
CA GLY A 527 -18.29 -0.42 -42.72
C GLY A 527 -17.37 -0.92 -41.61
N ILE A 528 -17.35 -2.23 -41.34
CA ILE A 528 -16.43 -2.85 -40.38
C ILE A 528 -14.97 -2.64 -40.80
N PHE A 529 -14.65 -2.84 -42.09
CA PHE A 529 -13.29 -2.58 -42.58
C PHE A 529 -12.88 -1.11 -42.47
N TYR A 530 -13.82 -0.20 -42.69
CA TYR A 530 -13.58 1.22 -42.50
C TYR A 530 -13.27 1.54 -41.03
N LEU A 531 -14.00 0.94 -40.08
CA LEU A 531 -13.71 1.09 -38.64
C LEU A 531 -12.31 0.58 -38.29
N PHE A 532 -11.91 -0.60 -38.78
CA PHE A 532 -10.55 -1.12 -38.59
C PHE A 532 -9.49 -0.20 -39.19
N PHE A 533 -9.78 0.43 -40.33
CA PHE A 533 -8.87 1.41 -40.95
C PHE A 533 -8.72 2.67 -40.09
N LEU A 534 -9.78 3.17 -39.45
CA LEU A 534 -9.69 4.30 -38.52
C LEU A 534 -8.87 3.94 -37.26
N ILE A 535 -9.09 2.75 -36.70
CA ILE A 535 -8.29 2.23 -35.57
C ILE A 535 -6.82 2.10 -35.98
N PHE A 536 -6.55 1.64 -37.20
CA PHE A 536 -5.19 1.56 -37.73
C PHE A 536 -4.52 2.93 -37.85
N ILE A 537 -5.24 3.98 -38.24
CA ILE A 537 -4.71 5.36 -38.26
C ILE A 537 -4.32 5.80 -36.84
N LEU A 538 -5.17 5.55 -35.84
CA LEU A 538 -4.86 5.84 -34.43
C LEU A 538 -3.62 5.10 -33.95
N PHE A 539 -3.48 3.83 -34.32
CA PHE A 539 -2.31 3.02 -33.99
C PHE A 539 -1.02 3.56 -34.66
N VAL A 540 -1.07 3.90 -35.95
CA VAL A 540 0.09 4.49 -36.65
C VAL A 540 0.48 5.83 -36.02
N TYR A 541 -0.52 6.61 -35.61
CA TYR A 541 -0.29 7.86 -34.89
C TYR A 541 0.43 7.62 -33.57
N ASP A 542 -0.07 6.71 -32.72
CA ASP A 542 0.55 6.36 -31.43
C ASP A 542 1.98 5.81 -31.60
N LEU A 543 2.20 4.94 -32.58
CA LEU A 543 3.53 4.44 -32.91
C LEU A 543 4.48 5.58 -33.30
N LEU A 544 4.02 6.51 -34.13
CA LEU A 544 4.82 7.64 -34.59
C LEU A 544 5.11 8.64 -33.46
N SER A 545 4.12 8.95 -32.60
CA SER A 545 4.33 9.84 -31.46
C SER A 545 5.36 9.28 -30.48
N ASN A 546 5.32 7.98 -30.21
CA ASN A 546 6.33 7.33 -29.37
C ASN A 546 7.75 7.42 -29.97
N ILE A 547 7.90 7.16 -31.27
CA ILE A 547 9.20 7.31 -31.98
C ILE A 547 9.71 8.76 -31.92
N LEU A 548 8.83 9.73 -32.15
CA LEU A 548 9.18 11.15 -32.17
C LEU A 548 9.52 11.71 -30.79
N SER A 549 8.83 11.24 -29.74
CA SER A 549 9.15 11.58 -28.35
C SER A 549 10.54 11.10 -27.94
N GLY A 550 10.95 9.91 -28.41
CA GLY A 550 12.28 9.34 -28.17
C GLY A 550 13.45 10.12 -28.78
N ILE A 551 13.18 11.05 -29.71
CA ILE A 551 14.17 11.96 -30.30
C ILE A 551 13.97 13.43 -29.89
N GLY A 552 13.15 13.68 -28.86
CA GLY A 552 12.97 15.01 -28.26
C GLY A 552 12.14 16.00 -29.09
N MET A 553 11.35 15.53 -30.06
CA MET A 553 10.46 16.37 -30.84
C MET A 553 9.02 16.29 -30.33
N ASP A 554 8.52 17.40 -29.79
CA ASP A 554 7.15 17.49 -29.27
C ASP A 554 6.21 18.13 -30.31
N ILE A 555 5.58 17.27 -31.13
CA ILE A 555 4.60 17.66 -32.17
C ILE A 555 3.15 17.45 -31.66
N VAL A 556 2.99 17.05 -30.40
CA VAL A 556 1.85 16.24 -29.95
C VAL A 556 0.55 17.04 -29.85
N SER A 557 0.55 18.33 -29.52
CA SER A 557 -0.72 19.02 -29.20
C SER A 557 -1.58 19.39 -30.43
N VAL A 558 -1.02 20.03 -31.46
CA VAL A 558 -1.82 20.52 -32.61
C VAL A 558 -2.18 19.39 -33.58
N VAL A 559 -1.26 18.47 -33.83
CA VAL A 559 -1.50 17.36 -34.76
C VAL A 559 -2.50 16.34 -34.20
N SER A 560 -2.46 16.07 -32.88
CA SER A 560 -3.49 15.23 -32.21
C SER A 560 -4.89 15.77 -32.43
N VAL A 561 -5.07 17.09 -32.24
CA VAL A 561 -6.39 17.72 -32.36
C VAL A 561 -6.90 17.64 -33.80
N ILE A 562 -6.04 17.88 -34.79
CA ILE A 562 -6.42 17.79 -36.21
C ILE A 562 -6.80 16.36 -36.60
N ILE A 563 -6.01 15.36 -36.18
CA ILE A 563 -6.30 13.95 -36.45
C ILE A 563 -7.58 13.52 -35.72
N GLY A 564 -7.74 13.89 -34.46
CA GLY A 564 -8.95 13.62 -33.67
C GLY A 564 -10.20 14.18 -34.32
N LEU A 565 -10.17 15.44 -34.78
CA LEU A 565 -11.28 16.06 -35.51
C LEU A 565 -11.56 15.33 -36.84
N ALA A 566 -10.53 14.98 -37.60
CA ALA A 566 -10.70 14.24 -38.86
C ALA A 566 -11.36 12.86 -38.64
N LEU A 567 -10.95 12.14 -37.59
CA LEU A 567 -11.53 10.85 -37.22
C LEU A 567 -12.96 10.99 -36.69
N MET A 568 -13.26 12.06 -35.96
CA MET A 568 -14.62 12.37 -35.52
C MET A 568 -15.54 12.60 -36.72
N PHE A 569 -15.13 13.39 -37.71
CA PHE A 569 -15.94 13.57 -38.93
C PHE A 569 -16.08 12.27 -39.73
N ALA A 570 -15.01 11.48 -39.84
CA ALA A 570 -15.02 10.18 -40.50
C ALA A 570 -16.00 9.20 -39.84
N SER A 571 -16.02 9.14 -38.50
CA SER A 571 -16.90 8.26 -37.72
C SER A 571 -18.38 8.67 -37.80
N ILE A 572 -18.69 9.98 -37.74
CA ILE A 572 -20.05 10.49 -37.96
C ILE A 572 -20.53 10.13 -39.37
N TRP A 573 -19.65 10.31 -40.37
CA TRP A 573 -19.99 10.07 -41.76
C TRP A 573 -20.30 8.59 -42.03
N ILE A 574 -19.48 7.66 -41.52
CA ILE A 574 -19.75 6.22 -41.69
C ILE A 574 -21.00 5.78 -40.93
N PHE A 575 -21.24 6.34 -39.74
CA PHE A 575 -22.46 6.06 -38.98
C PHE A 575 -23.71 6.45 -39.77
N MET A 576 -23.75 7.66 -40.34
CA MET A 576 -24.87 8.10 -41.20
C MET A 576 -25.07 7.18 -42.40
N PHE A 577 -23.98 6.74 -43.02
CA PHE A 577 -24.05 5.81 -44.14
C PHE A 577 -24.65 4.45 -43.75
N ILE A 578 -24.19 3.85 -42.65
CA ILE A 578 -24.73 2.58 -42.11
C ILE A 578 -26.21 2.74 -41.72
N PHE A 579 -26.56 3.87 -41.13
CA PHE A 579 -27.92 4.20 -40.73
C PHE A 579 -28.89 4.20 -41.92
N PHE A 580 -28.57 4.91 -43.01
CA PHE A 580 -29.46 4.95 -44.19
C PHE A 580 -29.64 3.57 -44.84
N GLN A 581 -28.59 2.75 -44.84
CA GLN A 581 -28.63 1.43 -45.44
C GLN A 581 -29.46 0.46 -44.60
N THR A 582 -29.42 0.61 -43.28
CA THR A 582 -30.28 -0.12 -42.35
C THR A 582 -31.74 0.34 -42.46
N ALA A 583 -31.99 1.64 -42.62
CA ALA A 583 -33.34 2.16 -42.87
C ALA A 583 -33.94 1.57 -44.16
N ARG A 584 -33.19 1.53 -45.26
CA ARG A 584 -33.64 0.91 -46.53
C ARG A 584 -33.81 -0.61 -46.43
N ARG A 585 -33.03 -1.27 -45.58
CA ARG A 585 -33.19 -2.70 -45.28
C ARG A 585 -34.47 -2.96 -44.49
N LEU A 586 -34.81 -2.09 -43.55
CA LEU A 586 -36.08 -2.14 -42.81
C LEU A 586 -37.29 -1.85 -43.70
N HIS A 587 -37.17 -0.90 -44.64
CA HIS A 587 -38.18 -0.65 -45.67
C HIS A 587 -38.47 -1.89 -46.53
N ASP A 588 -37.45 -2.71 -46.83
CA ASP A 588 -37.64 -3.98 -47.54
C ASP A 588 -38.47 -5.02 -46.75
N LEU A 589 -38.57 -4.85 -45.43
CA LEU A 589 -39.44 -5.62 -44.52
C LEU A 589 -40.78 -4.93 -44.24
N ASN A 590 -41.07 -3.83 -44.94
CA ASN A 590 -42.22 -2.95 -44.68
C ASN A 590 -42.25 -2.40 -43.24
N LEU A 591 -41.08 -2.19 -42.64
CA LEU A 591 -40.88 -1.55 -41.33
C LEU A 591 -40.45 -0.09 -41.50
N PRO A 592 -40.78 0.80 -40.55
CA PRO A 592 -40.36 2.20 -40.61
C PRO A 592 -38.84 2.33 -40.41
N GLY A 593 -38.19 3.16 -41.24
CA GLY A 593 -36.75 3.41 -41.18
C GLY A 593 -36.25 3.99 -39.85
N TRP A 594 -37.11 4.62 -39.05
CA TRP A 594 -36.77 5.14 -37.71
C TRP A 594 -36.26 4.06 -36.75
N VAL A 595 -36.59 2.78 -36.98
CA VAL A 595 -36.05 1.67 -36.18
C VAL A 595 -34.52 1.57 -36.31
N ALA A 596 -33.92 2.10 -37.38
CA ALA A 596 -32.47 2.21 -37.53
C ALA A 596 -31.81 3.11 -36.48
N LEU A 597 -32.56 3.94 -35.73
CA LEU A 597 -32.00 4.74 -34.62
C LEU A 597 -31.45 3.87 -33.50
N LEU A 598 -31.89 2.61 -33.38
CA LEU A 598 -31.31 1.65 -32.44
C LEU A 598 -29.80 1.46 -32.64
N LEU A 599 -29.27 1.78 -33.83
CA LEU A 599 -27.83 1.75 -34.09
C LEU A 599 -27.02 2.68 -33.19
N ILE A 600 -27.62 3.76 -32.66
CA ILE A 600 -26.96 4.68 -31.71
C ILE A 600 -26.58 3.94 -30.41
N LEU A 601 -27.32 2.89 -30.04
CA LEU A 601 -27.04 2.11 -28.84
C LEU A 601 -25.71 1.37 -28.88
N HIS A 602 -25.05 1.25 -30.04
CA HIS A 602 -23.67 0.76 -30.12
C HIS A 602 -22.68 1.62 -29.32
N ILE A 603 -22.99 2.88 -29.03
CA ILE A 603 -22.15 3.79 -28.23
C ILE A 603 -22.14 3.38 -26.75
N ILE A 604 -23.19 2.69 -26.28
CA ILE A 604 -23.31 2.25 -24.89
C ILE A 604 -22.92 0.77 -24.82
N PRO A 605 -21.77 0.40 -24.24
CA PRO A 605 -21.23 -0.97 -24.31
C PRO A 605 -22.23 -2.05 -23.89
N ILE A 606 -22.98 -1.80 -22.81
CA ILE A 606 -24.00 -2.73 -22.28
C ILE A 606 -25.19 -2.90 -23.22
N LEU A 607 -25.52 -1.89 -24.04
CA LEU A 607 -26.67 -1.91 -24.95
C LEU A 607 -26.30 -2.27 -26.39
N ALA A 608 -25.00 -2.38 -26.71
CA ALA A 608 -24.52 -2.65 -28.06
C ALA A 608 -25.03 -3.97 -28.66
N PHE A 609 -25.37 -4.96 -27.83
CA PHE A 609 -25.92 -6.24 -28.29
C PHE A 609 -27.28 -6.09 -29.00
N ILE A 610 -28.08 -5.08 -28.66
CA ILE A 610 -29.43 -4.86 -29.20
C ILE A 610 -29.37 -4.58 -30.72
N PRO A 611 -28.64 -3.55 -31.19
CA PRO A 611 -28.52 -3.30 -32.62
C PRO A 611 -27.72 -4.39 -33.34
N THR A 612 -26.71 -5.02 -32.72
CA THR A 612 -26.00 -6.16 -33.33
C THR A 612 -26.94 -7.34 -33.63
N LEU A 613 -27.85 -7.67 -32.71
CA LEU A 613 -28.86 -8.72 -32.93
C LEU A 613 -29.86 -8.33 -34.03
N MET A 614 -30.29 -7.06 -34.07
CA MET A 614 -31.13 -6.54 -35.14
C MET A 614 -30.46 -6.71 -36.51
N GLU A 615 -29.19 -6.32 -36.66
CA GLU A 615 -28.43 -6.45 -37.90
C GLU A 615 -28.29 -7.92 -38.35
N LEU A 616 -28.02 -8.83 -37.41
CA LEU A 616 -27.94 -10.26 -37.68
C LEU A 616 -29.28 -10.81 -38.22
N ILE A 617 -30.39 -10.38 -37.62
CA ILE A 617 -31.73 -10.72 -38.09
C ILE A 617 -31.95 -10.18 -39.52
N LEU A 618 -31.54 -8.93 -39.78
CA LEU A 618 -31.66 -8.29 -41.09
C LEU A 618 -30.81 -8.97 -42.19
N PHE A 619 -29.74 -9.67 -41.82
CA PHE A 619 -28.94 -10.49 -42.75
C PHE A 619 -29.68 -11.74 -43.23
N VAL A 620 -30.52 -12.32 -42.38
CA VAL A 620 -31.13 -13.64 -42.63
C VAL A 620 -32.55 -13.51 -43.18
N ILE A 621 -33.36 -12.56 -42.67
CA ILE A 621 -34.76 -12.42 -43.08
C ILE A 621 -34.86 -12.00 -44.56
N ASP A 622 -35.84 -12.55 -45.29
CA ASP A 622 -36.14 -12.14 -46.66
C ASP A 622 -37.10 -10.93 -46.69
N GLY A 623 -36.93 -10.06 -47.70
CA GLY A 623 -37.81 -8.92 -47.93
C GLY A 623 -39.20 -9.32 -48.40
N THR A 624 -40.17 -8.41 -48.26
CA THR A 624 -41.53 -8.57 -48.78
C THR A 624 -41.53 -8.77 -50.30
N LYS A 625 -42.36 -9.68 -50.82
CA LYS A 625 -42.55 -9.89 -52.27
C LYS A 625 -43.45 -8.80 -52.84
N GLY A 626 -43.22 -8.40 -54.09
CA GLY A 626 -43.98 -7.33 -54.74
C GLY A 626 -43.70 -5.91 -54.19
N PRO A 627 -44.36 -4.89 -54.74
CA PRO A 627 -44.23 -3.50 -54.28
C PRO A 627 -44.76 -3.32 -52.85
N ASN A 628 -44.13 -2.43 -52.09
CA ASN A 628 -44.62 -1.97 -50.79
C ASN A 628 -44.61 -0.43 -50.72
N GLN A 629 -45.02 0.16 -49.59
CA GLN A 629 -45.13 1.62 -49.43
C GLN A 629 -43.80 2.39 -49.61
N TYR A 630 -42.67 1.68 -49.59
CA TYR A 630 -41.32 2.24 -49.74
C TYR A 630 -40.70 1.96 -51.12
N GLY A 631 -41.42 1.29 -52.03
CA GLY A 631 -41.02 1.10 -53.43
C GLY A 631 -41.14 -0.34 -53.96
N GLU A 632 -40.70 -0.53 -55.20
CA GLU A 632 -40.71 -1.80 -55.93
C GLU A 632 -39.82 -2.88 -55.28
N ASP A 633 -40.14 -4.16 -55.50
CA ASP A 633 -39.34 -5.27 -54.99
C ASP A 633 -37.92 -5.26 -55.61
N PRO A 634 -36.84 -5.13 -54.82
CA PRO A 634 -35.47 -5.16 -55.33
C PRO A 634 -35.08 -6.47 -56.04
N LYS A 635 -35.90 -7.53 -55.91
CA LYS A 635 -35.71 -8.83 -56.59
C LYS A 635 -36.73 -9.08 -57.72
N ASN A 636 -37.63 -8.13 -58.01
CA ASN A 636 -38.72 -8.28 -58.99
C ASN A 636 -39.54 -9.57 -58.79
N ARG A 637 -39.82 -9.99 -57.54
CA ARG A 637 -40.68 -11.16 -57.29
C ARG A 637 -42.14 -10.72 -57.37
N MET A 638 -42.94 -11.46 -58.11
CA MET A 638 -44.39 -11.22 -58.17
C MET A 638 -45.04 -11.45 -56.79
N PRO A 639 -46.15 -10.75 -56.46
CA PRO A 639 -46.98 -11.07 -55.31
C PRO A 639 -47.38 -12.55 -55.32
N GLU A 640 -47.52 -13.17 -54.16
CA GLU A 640 -48.19 -14.49 -54.09
C GLU A 640 -49.68 -14.27 -54.42
N GLU A 641 -50.20 -15.01 -55.40
CA GLU A 641 -51.63 -14.99 -55.78
C GLU A 641 -52.55 -15.43 -54.63
#